data_AF-F2U078-F1
#
_entry.id   AF-F2U078-F1
#
_cell.length_a   1.000
_cell.length_b   1.000
_cell.length_c   1.000
_cell.angle_alpha   90.00
_cell.angle_beta   90.00
_cell.angle_gamma   90.00
#
_symmetry.space_group_name_H-M   'P 1'
#
loop_
_entity.id
_entity.type
_entity.pdbx_description
1 polymer ?
#
loop_
_entity_poly.entity_id
_entity_poly.type
_entity_poly.pdbx_seq_one_letter_code
_entity_poly.pdbx_strand_id
1 'polypeptide(L)'
;MVNEARHRKHDASGSAAPPAAGAAAAAKRGSRSGGARKGGRGRGKIATDSGVWFTLFIACVAVLSLGIATWIGLQFYHGTSPFPSVVTPHPAAQVKNLSQFEERRDAMLWGSYRPHTYLGFRARVPQSVVAGLSWAGLRGPLRHICDHGDGLRYTWTKHDGQTFGMQQIEDGQVVLKTSFVKNVFAGDLGDYGGDWATRITVSWKDGTPASTRTNHIPIFFYFYNEGPERFEFEEDGRVLTGTNANLGNFRARFFTNVTEDDTYTYTGLPVDGIEKLTQNLTTVLLSPEFKWNRVFDNAQAYLVQVRAQPPFELTVVYESLSPGDGAYDLTHRHGTLHGSGYDTLLAEREVAFDAKFDRLFALKQKGFSEEQISFAKAALSNMLGSVGYWYGASIVRDVEEDKRRAEEAAAKQRQSGKPARPLQPALYKYFDAPLYSGVPSRSFFPRGFMWDEGFHQLLINRWDPGITRDVLAHWLDLMNVYGWIPREQILGREARSKVPDEFVVQPSDNANPPTWFLVMEDILDRIDEAHDDTDASVARDLEFIRGAYPRFAAWFKWFDTQRGALPGTYRWRGRQRKPGMMNPLTLTSGLDDYPRASHPDENERHLDLRCWMAEAAAVLARIAQRIGEPAHDFEALAQQLRDNAQLNSLHWSNRTKAYHDYGRHRIEAHNTEHDPPYWRGAIWINLNFLTTRALRFYGQTAGPHRERAQELYTKLRGNLINNIFQQYQRTGFIWEQYDDRTGSGKGTHPFTGWSALVVLLMGELY
;
A
#
# COMPACT_ATOMS: atom_id res chain seq x y z
N MET A 1 -7.22 53.43 51.14
CA MET A 1 -7.21 53.65 52.61
C MET A 1 -7.10 52.27 53.24
N VAL A 2 -6.03 51.81 53.87
CA VAL A 2 -4.75 52.38 54.33
C VAL A 2 -3.74 51.20 54.33
N ASN A 3 -2.55 51.46 53.77
CA ASN A 3 -1.17 50.98 54.07
C ASN A 3 -0.90 49.52 54.53
N GLU A 4 0.23 48.88 54.22
CA GLU A 4 1.42 49.13 53.39
C GLU A 4 2.23 47.81 53.34
N ALA A 5 2.81 47.53 52.17
CA ALA A 5 4.18 47.08 51.86
C ALA A 5 4.91 46.05 52.80
N ARG A 6 5.64 45.04 52.33
CA ARG A 6 6.67 45.00 51.25
C ARG A 6 6.99 43.55 50.80
N HIS A 7 7.21 43.40 49.48
CA HIS A 7 8.31 42.71 48.75
C HIS A 7 9.36 41.87 49.54
N ARG A 8 9.98 40.78 49.05
CA ARG A 8 10.35 40.32 47.68
C ARG A 8 11.03 38.92 47.75
N LYS A 9 11.01 38.18 46.62
CA LYS A 9 11.99 37.20 46.05
C LYS A 9 12.26 35.86 46.79
N HIS A 10 11.89 34.72 46.19
CA HIS A 10 12.64 33.86 45.22
C HIS A 10 13.82 33.08 45.86
N ASP A 11 13.68 31.75 46.08
CA ASP A 11 14.17 30.68 45.17
C ASP A 11 14.23 29.28 45.81
N ALA A 12 14.03 28.29 44.92
CA ALA A 12 14.68 26.98 44.79
C ALA A 12 14.62 25.86 45.87
N SER A 13 14.01 24.76 45.43
CA SER A 13 14.47 23.34 45.46
C SER A 13 14.98 22.68 46.76
N GLY A 14 14.46 21.46 47.02
CA GLY A 14 15.32 20.33 47.36
C GLY A 14 14.88 19.38 48.48
N SER A 15 14.46 18.18 48.08
CA SER A 15 14.78 16.88 48.70
C SER A 15 14.07 16.38 49.98
N ALA A 16 14.04 15.03 50.03
CA ALA A 16 13.99 14.13 51.18
C ALA A 16 12.64 13.49 51.59
N ALA A 17 12.69 12.15 51.71
CA ALA A 17 11.76 11.19 52.33
C ALA A 17 11.53 11.49 53.85
N PRO A 18 10.89 10.67 54.72
CA PRO A 18 10.35 9.28 54.66
C PRO A 18 8.99 9.16 55.45
N PRO A 19 8.65 8.16 56.33
CA PRO A 19 8.84 6.69 56.40
C PRO A 19 7.52 5.89 56.62
N ALA A 20 7.69 4.56 56.80
CA ALA A 20 6.73 3.48 57.09
C ALA A 20 6.16 3.40 58.53
N ALA A 21 5.09 2.60 58.75
CA ALA A 21 5.04 1.48 59.73
C ALA A 21 3.62 0.88 59.98
N GLY A 22 3.56 -0.47 59.96
CA GLY A 22 2.83 -1.38 60.88
C GLY A 22 1.30 -1.53 60.79
N ALA A 23 0.63 -2.58 61.28
CA ALA A 23 0.88 -4.01 61.51
C ALA A 23 -0.42 -4.63 62.11
N ALA A 24 -0.71 -5.89 61.75
CA ALA A 24 -1.26 -6.97 62.58
C ALA A 24 -2.79 -7.20 62.84
N ALA A 25 -3.10 -8.52 62.76
CA ALA A 25 -4.00 -9.38 63.58
C ALA A 25 -5.51 -9.44 63.27
N ALA A 26 -6.29 -10.51 63.55
CA ALA A 26 -6.17 -11.96 63.77
C ALA A 26 -7.57 -12.46 64.26
N ALA A 27 -8.05 -13.67 63.91
CA ALA A 27 -8.93 -14.57 64.72
C ALA A 27 -9.49 -15.72 63.83
N LYS A 28 -9.23 -17.03 64.04
CA LYS A 28 -9.63 -18.03 65.06
C LYS A 28 -11.12 -18.47 65.08
N ARG A 29 -11.35 -19.78 64.83
CA ARG A 29 -12.26 -20.78 65.49
C ARG A 29 -12.65 -21.85 64.45
N GLY A 30 -12.82 -23.14 64.71
CA GLY A 30 -12.91 -23.95 65.93
C GLY A 30 -12.90 -25.45 65.57
N SER A 31 -12.87 -26.30 66.60
CA SER A 31 -12.53 -27.74 66.58
C SER A 31 -13.73 -28.70 66.65
N ARG A 32 -13.46 -30.00 66.37
CA ARG A 32 -14.02 -31.28 66.93
C ARG A 32 -14.22 -32.32 65.81
N SER A 33 -14.05 -33.64 65.95
CA SER A 33 -13.49 -34.56 66.96
C SER A 33 -13.65 -36.02 66.45
N GLY A 34 -12.66 -36.90 66.73
CA GLY A 34 -12.79 -38.39 66.86
C GLY A 34 -12.82 -39.21 65.55
N GLY A 35 -12.18 -40.38 65.40
CA GLY A 35 -11.35 -41.22 66.27
C GLY A 35 -11.28 -42.66 65.73
N ALA A 36 -10.06 -43.15 65.40
CA ALA A 36 -9.57 -44.55 65.31
C ALA A 36 -10.20 -45.51 64.25
N ARG A 37 -9.51 -46.41 63.52
CA ARG A 37 -8.40 -47.34 63.85
C ARG A 37 -7.69 -47.92 62.59
N LYS A 38 -6.37 -48.15 62.71
CA LYS A 38 -5.48 -49.24 62.22
C LYS A 38 -5.40 -49.65 60.72
N GLY A 39 -4.16 -49.72 60.22
CA GLY A 39 -3.71 -50.69 59.21
C GLY A 39 -2.68 -50.13 58.22
N GLY A 40 -1.39 -50.36 58.47
CA GLY A 40 -0.29 -49.70 57.77
C GLY A 40 0.08 -50.24 56.39
N ARG A 41 0.81 -49.41 55.63
CA ARG A 41 2.05 -49.77 54.93
C ARG A 41 2.78 -48.48 54.54
N GLY A 42 4.02 -48.36 54.98
CA GLY A 42 4.87 -47.21 54.72
C GLY A 42 5.35 -47.15 53.25
N ARG A 43 5.31 -45.94 52.70
CA ARG A 43 6.21 -45.48 51.64
C ARG A 43 6.50 -44.01 51.94
N GLY A 44 7.78 -43.70 52.16
CA GLY A 44 8.25 -42.38 52.55
C GLY A 44 7.83 -41.31 51.53
N LYS A 45 7.24 -40.22 52.00
CA LYS A 45 7.08 -38.99 51.23
C LYS A 45 8.31 -38.13 51.44
N ILE A 46 9.13 -38.01 50.40
CA ILE A 46 10.05 -36.89 50.26
C ILE A 46 9.18 -35.65 50.05
N ALA A 47 9.22 -34.70 50.99
CA ALA A 47 8.62 -33.39 50.78
C ALA A 47 9.50 -32.64 49.76
N THR A 48 9.05 -32.57 48.51
CA THR A 48 9.62 -31.68 47.51
C THR A 48 9.20 -30.26 47.84
N ASP A 49 10.16 -29.45 48.27
CA ASP A 49 9.99 -28.03 48.57
C ASP A 49 9.81 -27.24 47.27
N SER A 50 8.57 -27.13 46.80
CA SER A 50 8.20 -26.53 45.51
C SER A 50 8.56 -25.05 45.40
N GLY A 51 8.67 -24.33 46.52
CA GLY A 51 9.08 -22.91 46.55
C GLY A 51 10.55 -22.69 46.20
N VAL A 52 11.43 -23.61 46.61
CA VAL A 52 12.86 -23.53 46.31
C VAL A 52 13.12 -23.78 44.83
N TRP A 53 12.43 -24.76 44.23
CA TRP A 53 12.55 -25.05 42.81
C TRP A 53 11.98 -23.94 41.91
N PHE A 54 10.89 -23.29 42.32
CA PHE A 54 10.35 -22.14 41.60
C PHE A 54 11.27 -20.93 41.65
N THR A 55 11.87 -20.66 42.82
CA THR A 55 12.84 -19.56 42.99
C THR A 55 14.12 -19.82 42.20
N LEU A 56 14.63 -21.06 42.21
CA LEU A 56 15.77 -21.47 41.39
C LEU A 56 15.47 -21.38 39.90
N PHE A 57 14.26 -21.73 39.46
CA PHE A 57 13.83 -21.58 38.07
C PHE A 57 13.83 -20.11 37.63
N ILE A 58 13.25 -19.21 38.42
CA ILE A 58 13.26 -17.76 38.13
C ILE A 58 14.70 -17.22 38.09
N ALA A 59 15.54 -17.62 39.05
CA ALA A 59 16.95 -17.22 39.08
C ALA A 59 17.71 -17.70 37.84
N CYS A 60 17.50 -18.95 37.42
CA CYS A 60 18.09 -19.49 36.19
C CYS A 60 17.62 -18.73 34.95
N VAL A 61 16.32 -18.43 34.82
CA VAL A 61 15.78 -17.65 33.70
C VAL A 61 16.36 -16.23 33.69
N ALA A 62 16.49 -15.59 34.86
CA ALA A 62 17.09 -14.26 34.97
C ALA A 62 18.57 -14.26 34.56
N VAL A 63 19.35 -15.24 35.01
CA VAL A 63 20.77 -15.39 34.62
C VAL A 63 20.90 -15.70 33.13
N LEU A 64 20.04 -16.55 32.58
CA LEU A 64 20.03 -16.84 31.14
C LEU A 64 19.71 -15.57 30.33
N SER A 65 18.72 -14.81 30.78
CA SER A 65 18.30 -13.55 30.15
C SER A 65 19.41 -12.50 30.20
N LEU A 66 20.09 -12.38 31.35
CA LEU A 66 21.23 -11.48 31.51
C LEU A 66 22.42 -11.92 30.65
N GLY A 67 22.67 -13.22 30.54
CA GLY A 67 23.71 -13.79 29.68
C GLY A 67 23.44 -13.55 28.20
N ILE A 68 22.18 -13.72 27.77
CA ILE A 68 21.74 -13.39 26.41
C ILE A 68 21.85 -11.89 26.15
N ALA A 69 21.37 -11.04 27.06
CA ALA A 69 21.47 -9.58 26.92
C ALA A 69 22.94 -9.10 26.88
N THR A 70 23.82 -9.69 27.70
CA THR A 70 25.26 -9.39 27.71
C THR A 70 25.93 -9.88 26.43
N TRP A 71 25.58 -11.07 25.94
CA TRP A 71 26.07 -11.59 24.68
C TRP A 71 25.62 -10.71 23.50
N ILE A 72 24.34 -10.34 23.43
CA ILE A 72 23.81 -9.39 22.45
C ILE A 72 24.54 -8.04 22.57
N GLY A 73 24.73 -7.52 23.79
CA GLY A 73 25.48 -6.28 24.03
C GLY A 73 26.94 -6.35 23.57
N LEU A 74 27.62 -7.48 23.77
CA LEU A 74 28.97 -7.74 23.27
C LEU A 74 29.01 -7.85 21.74
N GLN A 75 28.00 -8.49 21.14
CA GLN A 75 27.84 -8.54 19.69
C GLN A 75 27.68 -7.12 19.11
N PHE A 76 26.84 -6.27 19.72
CA PHE A 76 26.73 -4.85 19.34
C PHE A 76 28.03 -4.07 19.57
N TYR A 77 28.72 -4.29 20.70
CA TYR A 77 30.00 -3.64 21.02
C TYR A 77 31.12 -4.01 20.04
N HIS A 78 31.13 -5.25 19.56
CA HIS A 78 32.07 -5.72 18.54
C HIS A 78 31.62 -5.41 17.10
N GLY A 79 30.51 -4.70 16.92
CA GLY A 79 29.97 -4.32 15.60
C GLY A 79 29.38 -5.50 14.81
N THR A 80 29.18 -6.65 15.44
CA THR A 80 28.62 -7.85 14.85
C THR A 80 27.14 -7.97 15.22
N SER A 81 26.25 -7.24 14.54
CA SER A 81 24.82 -7.52 14.65
C SER A 81 24.57 -9.02 14.38
N PRO A 82 23.79 -9.73 15.22
CA PRO A 82 23.46 -11.13 14.97
C PRO A 82 22.57 -11.31 13.72
N PHE A 83 22.00 -10.21 13.21
CA PHE A 83 21.22 -10.19 11.97
C PHE A 83 22.02 -9.53 10.84
N PRO A 84 21.94 -10.08 9.61
CA PRO A 84 22.49 -9.42 8.43
C PRO A 84 21.97 -7.97 8.32
N SER A 85 22.87 -7.03 8.07
CA SER A 85 22.52 -5.61 7.96
C SER A 85 21.44 -5.34 6.90
N VAL A 86 21.40 -6.12 5.82
CA VAL A 86 20.37 -5.97 4.77
C VAL A 86 18.95 -6.13 5.29
N VAL A 87 18.72 -6.90 6.37
CA VAL A 87 17.40 -7.10 7.00
C VAL A 87 17.22 -6.35 8.31
N THR A 88 18.15 -5.47 8.65
CA THR A 88 18.06 -4.64 9.86
C THR A 88 17.29 -3.35 9.52
N PRO A 89 16.16 -3.03 10.17
CA PRO A 89 15.42 -1.79 9.93
C PRO A 89 16.28 -0.54 10.13
N HIS A 90 15.97 0.54 9.41
CA HIS A 90 16.63 1.82 9.59
C HIS A 90 16.39 2.36 11.02
N PRO A 91 17.42 2.88 11.72
CA PRO A 91 17.35 3.23 13.15
C PRO A 91 16.55 4.51 13.46
N ALA A 92 16.28 5.36 12.47
CA ALA A 92 15.43 6.54 12.67
C ALA A 92 14.03 6.14 13.16
N ALA A 93 13.37 7.00 13.93
CA ALA A 93 11.98 6.78 14.35
C ALA A 93 11.08 6.48 13.13
N GLN A 94 10.07 5.64 13.34
CA GLN A 94 9.09 5.33 12.30
C GLN A 94 8.27 6.58 11.98
N VAL A 95 8.14 6.91 10.71
CA VAL A 95 7.41 8.10 10.26
C VAL A 95 5.92 7.94 10.58
N LYS A 96 5.39 6.72 10.54
CA LYS A 96 3.99 6.45 10.89
C LYS A 96 3.63 6.72 12.35
N ASN A 97 4.62 6.94 13.23
CA ASN A 97 4.37 7.27 14.62
C ASN A 97 4.16 8.79 14.85
N LEU A 98 4.17 9.60 13.78
CA LEU A 98 3.81 11.02 13.86
C LEU A 98 2.34 11.19 14.28
N SER A 99 2.06 12.27 15.01
CA SER A 99 0.78 12.51 15.66
C SER A 99 -0.40 12.57 14.68
N GLN A 100 -0.18 13.16 13.50
CA GLN A 100 -1.19 13.27 12.44
C GLN A 100 -1.74 11.93 11.92
N PHE A 101 -1.00 10.82 12.08
CA PHE A 101 -1.47 9.49 11.67
C PHE A 101 -2.35 8.85 12.75
N GLU A 102 -2.05 9.11 14.02
CA GLU A 102 -2.89 8.71 15.15
C GLU A 102 -4.26 9.42 15.08
N GLU A 103 -4.28 10.73 14.79
CA GLU A 103 -5.51 11.52 14.62
C GLU A 103 -6.47 10.96 13.55
N ARG A 104 -5.91 10.27 12.54
CA ARG A 104 -6.67 9.72 11.41
C ARG A 104 -6.82 8.21 11.48
N ARG A 105 -6.25 7.54 12.49
CA ARG A 105 -6.16 6.08 12.56
C ARG A 105 -7.51 5.42 12.35
N ASP A 106 -8.52 5.83 13.12
CA ASP A 106 -9.84 5.19 13.10
C ASP A 106 -10.55 5.46 11.77
N ALA A 107 -10.48 6.70 11.28
CA ALA A 107 -11.06 7.07 9.99
C ALA A 107 -10.42 6.34 8.80
N MET A 108 -9.18 5.87 8.96
CA MET A 108 -8.46 5.15 7.92
C MET A 108 -8.38 3.64 8.18
N LEU A 109 -8.81 3.13 9.33
CA LEU A 109 -8.61 1.74 9.74
C LEU A 109 -9.25 0.78 8.73
N TRP A 110 -10.52 0.97 8.42
CA TRP A 110 -11.26 0.20 7.41
C TRP A 110 -11.28 0.88 6.06
N GLY A 111 -11.23 0.10 4.98
CA GLY A 111 -11.41 0.60 3.62
C GLY A 111 -11.45 -0.55 2.62
N SER A 112 -11.64 -0.21 1.34
CA SER A 112 -11.60 -1.17 0.23
C SER A 112 -10.17 -1.62 -0.12
N TYR A 113 -9.37 -1.92 0.90
CA TYR A 113 -7.91 -2.07 0.83
C TYR A 113 -7.43 -3.42 0.25
N ARG A 114 -8.28 -4.10 -0.54
CA ARG A 114 -7.94 -5.34 -1.27
C ARG A 114 -8.13 -5.12 -2.77
N PRO A 115 -7.25 -4.33 -3.40
CA PRO A 115 -7.47 -3.81 -4.76
C PRO A 115 -7.58 -4.91 -5.83
N HIS A 116 -6.98 -6.08 -5.60
CA HIS A 116 -7.08 -7.23 -6.51
C HIS A 116 -8.46 -7.88 -6.57
N THR A 117 -9.36 -7.61 -5.62
CA THR A 117 -10.73 -8.14 -5.64
C THR A 117 -11.67 -7.15 -6.32
N TYR A 118 -12.76 -7.63 -6.93
CA TYR A 118 -13.78 -6.73 -7.50
C TYR A 118 -14.40 -5.83 -6.42
N LEU A 119 -14.64 -6.37 -5.22
CA LEU A 119 -14.96 -5.63 -4.01
C LEU A 119 -14.43 -6.40 -2.80
N GLY A 120 -13.62 -5.75 -1.99
CA GLY A 120 -13.06 -6.34 -0.78
C GLY A 120 -12.62 -5.30 0.23
N PHE A 121 -12.93 -5.55 1.50
CA PHE A 121 -12.59 -4.70 2.63
C PHE A 121 -11.55 -5.39 3.52
N ARG A 122 -10.68 -4.59 4.11
CA ARG A 122 -9.67 -5.05 5.09
C ARG A 122 -9.41 -3.92 6.07
N ALA A 123 -9.11 -4.27 7.32
CA ALA A 123 -8.62 -3.33 8.31
C ALA A 123 -7.08 -3.22 8.23
N ARG A 124 -6.53 -2.05 8.53
CA ARG A 124 -5.08 -1.76 8.50
C ARG A 124 -4.34 -2.28 9.73
N VAL A 125 -4.50 -3.57 10.01
CA VAL A 125 -3.87 -4.28 11.14
C VAL A 125 -3.29 -5.62 10.67
N PRO A 126 -2.27 -6.17 11.34
CA PRO A 126 -1.87 -7.56 11.11
C PRO A 126 -3.01 -8.52 11.51
N GLN A 127 -3.06 -9.70 10.89
CA GLN A 127 -4.09 -10.72 11.18
C GLN A 127 -5.51 -10.12 11.19
N SER A 128 -5.86 -9.44 10.11
CA SER A 128 -7.09 -8.67 9.99
C SER A 128 -8.33 -9.56 9.84
N VAL A 129 -9.50 -8.97 10.09
CA VAL A 129 -10.75 -9.43 9.48
C VAL A 129 -10.79 -8.89 8.05
N VAL A 130 -11.14 -9.73 7.09
CA VAL A 130 -11.28 -9.39 5.68
C VAL A 130 -12.70 -9.66 5.24
N ALA A 131 -13.31 -8.79 4.44
CA ALA A 131 -14.60 -9.04 3.83
C ALA A 131 -14.53 -8.90 2.30
N GLY A 132 -15.46 -9.53 1.57
CA GLY A 132 -15.49 -9.38 0.12
C GLY A 132 -16.68 -10.01 -0.57
N LEU A 133 -16.83 -9.65 -1.84
CA LEU A 133 -17.88 -10.12 -2.74
C LEU A 133 -17.30 -11.15 -3.72
N SER A 134 -18.07 -12.21 -3.96
CA SER A 134 -17.95 -13.04 -5.15
C SER A 134 -19.34 -13.35 -5.72
N TRP A 135 -19.42 -13.74 -6.99
CA TRP A 135 -20.68 -14.15 -7.62
C TRP A 135 -20.43 -15.12 -8.75
N ALA A 136 -21.42 -15.94 -9.11
CA ALA A 136 -21.32 -16.78 -10.29
C ALA A 136 -22.00 -16.10 -11.49
N GLY A 137 -21.32 -16.09 -12.64
CA GLY A 137 -21.94 -15.68 -13.90
C GLY A 137 -23.03 -16.67 -14.33
N LEU A 138 -23.99 -16.21 -15.13
CA LEU A 138 -25.14 -17.01 -15.62
C LEU A 138 -24.79 -18.40 -16.18
N ARG A 139 -23.60 -18.53 -16.78
CA ARG A 139 -23.03 -19.79 -17.31
C ARG A 139 -21.49 -19.82 -17.16
N GLY A 140 -20.94 -19.06 -16.21
CA GLY A 140 -19.51 -18.76 -16.13
C GLY A 140 -18.86 -19.10 -14.78
N PRO A 141 -17.53 -19.04 -14.67
CA PRO A 141 -16.83 -19.33 -13.43
C PRO A 141 -17.10 -18.25 -12.37
N LEU A 142 -16.79 -18.58 -11.11
CA LEU A 142 -16.91 -17.67 -9.97
C LEU A 142 -16.05 -16.40 -10.21
N ARG A 143 -16.67 -15.23 -10.09
CA ARG A 143 -16.01 -13.92 -10.10
C ARG A 143 -15.59 -13.56 -8.69
N HIS A 144 -14.34 -13.16 -8.50
CA HIS A 144 -13.84 -12.76 -7.18
C HIS A 144 -12.64 -11.82 -7.29
N ILE A 145 -11.57 -12.30 -7.92
CA ILE A 145 -10.34 -11.55 -8.19
C ILE A 145 -10.48 -10.91 -9.58
N CYS A 146 -10.01 -9.67 -9.71
CA CYS A 146 -9.96 -8.94 -10.96
C CYS A 146 -9.08 -9.69 -11.97
N ASP A 147 -9.67 -10.18 -13.06
CA ASP A 147 -8.96 -10.94 -14.09
C ASP A 147 -9.41 -10.47 -15.48
N HIS A 148 -8.46 -10.27 -16.41
CA HIS A 148 -8.79 -9.92 -17.80
C HIS A 148 -9.61 -11.00 -18.49
N GLY A 149 -9.36 -12.27 -18.15
CA GLY A 149 -10.05 -13.42 -18.71
C GLY A 149 -11.55 -13.46 -18.38
N ASP A 150 -12.01 -12.70 -17.38
CA ASP A 150 -13.44 -12.62 -17.06
C ASP A 150 -14.24 -11.81 -18.09
N GLY A 151 -13.59 -10.93 -18.86
CA GLY A 151 -14.24 -10.10 -19.87
C GLY A 151 -15.23 -9.07 -19.31
N LEU A 152 -15.08 -8.67 -18.04
CA LEU A 152 -15.97 -7.70 -17.39
C LEU A 152 -15.59 -6.27 -17.73
N ARG A 153 -16.57 -5.37 -17.66
CA ARG A 153 -16.32 -3.92 -17.53
C ARG A 153 -16.62 -3.51 -16.10
N TYR A 154 -15.66 -2.94 -15.40
CA TYR A 154 -15.85 -2.48 -14.02
C TYR A 154 -15.12 -1.17 -13.76
N THR A 155 -15.73 -0.29 -12.98
CA THR A 155 -15.16 1.01 -12.65
C THR A 155 -15.73 1.52 -11.34
N TRP A 156 -14.85 2.04 -10.47
CA TRP A 156 -15.29 3.01 -9.46
C TRP A 156 -15.76 4.26 -10.19
N THR A 157 -17.00 4.67 -9.97
CA THR A 157 -17.57 5.90 -10.55
C THR A 157 -17.29 7.09 -9.64
N LYS A 158 -17.38 6.88 -8.32
CA LYS A 158 -17.06 7.84 -7.26
C LYS A 158 -16.40 7.10 -6.09
N HIS A 159 -15.29 7.59 -5.58
CA HIS A 159 -14.60 7.04 -4.42
C HIS A 159 -13.71 8.12 -3.83
N ASP A 160 -13.85 8.44 -2.54
CA ASP A 160 -13.09 9.54 -1.92
C ASP A 160 -11.79 9.08 -1.23
N GLY A 161 -11.57 7.76 -1.15
CA GLY A 161 -10.39 7.16 -0.53
C GLY A 161 -10.54 6.96 0.98
N GLN A 162 -11.67 7.39 1.56
CA GLN A 162 -11.87 7.38 3.00
C GLN A 162 -13.29 6.94 3.38
N THR A 163 -14.32 7.72 3.07
CA THR A 163 -15.66 7.58 3.68
C THR A 163 -16.66 6.82 2.82
N PHE A 164 -16.50 6.75 1.50
CA PHE A 164 -17.44 6.06 0.63
C PHE A 164 -16.85 5.64 -0.72
N GLY A 165 -17.57 4.76 -1.41
CA GLY A 165 -17.31 4.42 -2.79
C GLY A 165 -18.55 3.88 -3.50
N MET A 166 -18.59 4.07 -4.82
CA MET A 166 -19.62 3.60 -5.74
C MET A 166 -18.93 3.01 -6.97
N GLN A 167 -19.28 1.78 -7.31
CA GLN A 167 -18.72 1.03 -8.43
C GLN A 167 -19.83 0.34 -9.20
N GLN A 168 -19.62 0.27 -10.51
CA GLN A 168 -20.46 -0.49 -11.43
C GLN A 168 -19.62 -1.59 -12.07
N ILE A 169 -20.20 -2.79 -12.15
CA ILE A 169 -19.61 -3.99 -12.77
C ILE A 169 -20.63 -4.55 -13.76
N GLU A 170 -20.26 -4.64 -15.02
CA GLU A 170 -21.04 -5.26 -16.08
C GLU A 170 -20.48 -6.66 -16.37
N ASP A 171 -21.31 -7.68 -16.15
CA ASP A 171 -21.02 -9.08 -16.42
C ASP A 171 -22.08 -9.64 -17.38
N GLY A 172 -21.79 -9.49 -18.69
CA GLY A 172 -22.69 -9.88 -19.76
C GLY A 172 -24.04 -9.14 -19.71
N GLN A 173 -25.08 -9.85 -19.27
CA GLN A 173 -26.46 -9.34 -19.20
C GLN A 173 -26.85 -8.83 -17.81
N VAL A 174 -25.95 -8.92 -16.84
CA VAL A 174 -26.18 -8.48 -15.46
C VAL A 174 -25.29 -7.28 -15.16
N VAL A 175 -25.85 -6.32 -14.43
CA VAL A 175 -25.13 -5.18 -13.87
C VAL A 175 -25.19 -5.27 -12.36
N LEU A 176 -24.01 -5.34 -11.73
CA LEU A 176 -23.85 -5.22 -10.29
C LEU A 176 -23.44 -3.79 -9.97
N LYS A 177 -24.20 -3.14 -9.09
CA LYS A 177 -23.80 -1.88 -8.46
C LYS A 177 -23.38 -2.16 -7.03
N THR A 178 -22.16 -1.78 -6.70
CA THR A 178 -21.61 -1.93 -5.34
C THR A 178 -21.31 -0.56 -4.77
N SER A 179 -21.84 -0.24 -3.61
CA SER A 179 -21.52 1.00 -2.89
C SER A 179 -21.23 0.73 -1.43
N PHE A 180 -20.42 1.57 -0.80
CA PHE A 180 -20.19 1.51 0.63
C PHE A 180 -20.13 2.91 1.24
N VAL A 181 -20.49 2.99 2.52
CA VAL A 181 -20.33 4.18 3.37
C VAL A 181 -19.73 3.76 4.71
N LYS A 182 -18.91 4.63 5.29
CA LYS A 182 -18.39 4.46 6.65
C LYS A 182 -18.94 5.54 7.56
N ASN A 183 -19.12 5.16 8.82
CA ASN A 183 -19.46 6.09 9.88
C ASN A 183 -18.56 5.86 11.09
N VAL A 184 -17.77 6.86 11.45
CA VAL A 184 -16.87 6.81 12.61
C VAL A 184 -17.55 7.60 13.72
N PHE A 185 -18.08 6.89 14.71
CA PHE A 185 -18.65 7.52 15.90
C PHE A 185 -17.50 7.95 16.82
N ALA A 186 -17.17 9.24 16.83
CA ALA A 186 -16.16 9.78 17.72
C ALA A 186 -16.64 9.70 19.17
N GLY A 187 -15.91 8.99 20.03
CA GLY A 187 -16.01 9.10 21.50
C GLY A 187 -16.71 7.97 22.27
N ASP A 188 -17.49 7.09 21.62
CA ASP A 188 -18.38 6.18 22.36
C ASP A 188 -17.92 4.69 22.41
N LEU A 189 -16.97 4.26 21.58
CA LEU A 189 -16.79 2.81 21.28
C LEU A 189 -15.35 2.28 21.34
N GLY A 190 -14.41 3.08 21.79
CA GLY A 190 -12.99 2.72 21.73
C GLY A 190 -12.42 2.73 20.30
N ASP A 191 -11.12 2.53 20.24
CA ASP A 191 -10.24 2.80 19.11
C ASP A 191 -10.27 1.70 18.02
N TYR A 192 -11.46 1.37 17.49
CA TYR A 192 -11.67 0.22 16.59
C TYR A 192 -12.19 0.58 15.18
N GLY A 193 -12.11 1.85 14.78
CA GLY A 193 -12.33 2.27 13.38
C GLY A 193 -13.78 2.42 12.91
N GLY A 194 -14.74 2.36 13.84
CA GLY A 194 -16.16 2.63 13.57
C GLY A 194 -16.87 1.57 12.72
N ASP A 195 -17.97 2.00 12.11
CA ASP A 195 -18.90 1.13 11.39
C ASP A 195 -18.83 1.37 9.88
N TRP A 196 -19.22 0.36 9.11
CA TRP A 196 -19.38 0.51 7.67
C TRP A 196 -20.52 -0.36 7.15
N ALA A 197 -21.11 0.07 6.05
CA ALA A 197 -22.10 -0.71 5.33
C ALA A 197 -21.77 -0.74 3.85
N THR A 198 -22.00 -1.89 3.23
CA THR A 198 -21.90 -2.07 1.78
C THR A 198 -23.21 -2.61 1.24
N ARG A 199 -23.63 -2.07 0.09
CA ARG A 199 -24.83 -2.49 -0.64
C ARG A 199 -24.42 -3.04 -2.00
N ILE A 200 -24.99 -4.19 -2.34
CA ILE A 200 -24.81 -4.87 -3.61
C ILE A 200 -26.19 -4.99 -4.26
N THR A 201 -26.41 -4.25 -5.34
CA THR A 201 -27.62 -4.35 -6.14
C THR A 201 -27.32 -5.09 -7.43
N VAL A 202 -28.11 -6.12 -7.72
CA VAL A 202 -28.00 -6.91 -8.95
C VAL A 202 -29.19 -6.60 -9.83
N SER A 203 -28.95 -6.27 -11.10
CA SER A 203 -30.02 -5.88 -12.04
C SER A 203 -29.75 -6.43 -13.44
N TRP A 204 -30.81 -6.62 -14.23
CA TRP A 204 -30.68 -6.92 -15.65
C TRP A 204 -30.23 -5.70 -16.43
N LYS A 205 -29.29 -5.88 -17.37
CA LYS A 205 -28.93 -4.85 -18.33
C LYS A 205 -30.12 -4.54 -19.24
N ASP A 206 -30.26 -3.29 -19.66
CA ASP A 206 -31.30 -2.88 -20.60
C ASP A 206 -31.24 -3.71 -21.89
N GLY A 207 -32.42 -4.10 -22.39
CA GLY A 207 -32.52 -4.97 -23.56
C GLY A 207 -32.27 -6.46 -23.30
N THR A 208 -32.04 -6.90 -22.05
CA THR A 208 -31.88 -8.33 -21.74
C THR A 208 -33.14 -9.14 -22.13
N PRO A 209 -33.01 -10.27 -22.88
CA PRO A 209 -34.14 -11.08 -23.31
C PRO A 209 -34.98 -11.63 -22.15
N ALA A 210 -36.31 -11.66 -22.31
CA ALA A 210 -37.23 -12.15 -21.28
C ALA A 210 -36.93 -13.61 -20.85
N SER A 211 -36.47 -14.45 -21.78
CA SER A 211 -36.08 -15.83 -21.50
C SER A 211 -34.88 -15.97 -20.56
N THR A 212 -34.01 -14.96 -20.47
CA THR A 212 -32.88 -14.97 -19.54
C THR A 212 -33.26 -14.41 -18.17
N ARG A 213 -34.32 -13.58 -18.09
CA ARG A 213 -34.74 -12.90 -16.86
C ARG A 213 -35.25 -13.82 -15.76
N THR A 214 -35.51 -15.08 -16.07
CA THR A 214 -35.92 -16.12 -15.12
C THR A 214 -34.75 -16.78 -14.39
N ASN A 215 -33.50 -16.51 -14.81
CA ASN A 215 -32.32 -17.09 -14.18
C ASN A 215 -32.05 -16.42 -12.82
N HIS A 216 -31.74 -17.23 -11.82
CA HIS A 216 -31.29 -16.75 -10.53
C HIS A 216 -29.79 -16.54 -10.53
N ILE A 217 -29.34 -15.41 -9.98
CA ILE A 217 -27.92 -15.06 -9.85
C ILE A 217 -27.49 -15.31 -8.42
N PRO A 218 -26.53 -16.21 -8.14
CA PRO A 218 -25.97 -16.35 -6.80
C PRO A 218 -24.85 -15.33 -6.59
N ILE A 219 -25.01 -14.50 -5.55
CA ILE A 219 -23.94 -13.69 -4.97
C ILE A 219 -23.53 -14.29 -3.62
N PHE A 220 -22.26 -14.09 -3.27
CA PHE A 220 -21.69 -14.54 -2.00
C PHE A 220 -20.97 -13.36 -1.35
N PHE A 221 -21.32 -13.08 -0.10
CA PHE A 221 -20.56 -12.15 0.71
C PHE A 221 -19.87 -12.92 1.81
N TYR A 222 -18.56 -12.71 1.96
CA TYR A 222 -17.76 -13.44 2.94
C TYR A 222 -17.07 -12.53 3.92
N PHE A 223 -16.83 -13.07 5.11
CA PHE A 223 -15.84 -12.63 6.08
C PHE A 223 -14.76 -13.71 6.21
N TYR A 224 -13.49 -13.34 6.17
CA TYR A 224 -12.35 -14.21 6.39
C TYR A 224 -11.56 -13.69 7.59
N ASN A 225 -11.32 -14.55 8.58
CA ASN A 225 -10.44 -14.22 9.70
C ASN A 225 -9.01 -14.66 9.39
N GLU A 226 -8.08 -13.71 9.37
CA GLU A 226 -6.65 -14.03 9.31
C GLU A 226 -6.09 -14.40 10.70
N GLY A 227 -6.83 -14.08 11.77
CA GLY A 227 -6.54 -14.46 13.15
C GLY A 227 -6.98 -15.89 13.51
N PRO A 228 -6.58 -16.37 14.70
CA PRO A 228 -6.94 -17.71 15.19
C PRO A 228 -8.38 -17.81 15.74
N GLU A 229 -9.04 -16.68 15.99
CA GLU A 229 -10.37 -16.64 16.59
C GLU A 229 -11.45 -17.17 15.63
N ARG A 230 -12.54 -17.71 16.19
CA ARG A 230 -13.70 -18.16 15.42
C ARG A 230 -14.82 -17.14 15.51
N PHE A 231 -15.59 -17.04 14.44
CA PHE A 231 -16.85 -16.31 14.37
C PHE A 231 -18.03 -17.28 14.46
N GLU A 232 -19.19 -16.74 14.81
CA GLU A 232 -20.42 -17.49 15.02
C GLU A 232 -21.56 -16.86 14.21
N PHE A 233 -22.33 -17.70 13.53
CA PHE A 233 -23.57 -17.27 12.88
C PHE A 233 -24.72 -17.39 13.87
N GLU A 234 -25.52 -16.33 13.97
CA GLU A 234 -26.74 -16.21 14.74
C GLU A 234 -27.92 -15.90 13.80
N GLU A 235 -29.16 -15.96 14.31
CA GLU A 235 -30.38 -15.58 13.59
C GLU A 235 -30.49 -16.24 12.18
N ASP A 236 -30.24 -17.55 12.11
CA ASP A 236 -30.24 -18.33 10.85
C ASP A 236 -29.31 -17.74 9.77
N GLY A 237 -28.12 -17.28 10.20
CA GLY A 237 -27.09 -16.72 9.32
C GLY A 237 -27.32 -15.26 8.95
N ARG A 238 -28.32 -14.58 9.53
CA ARG A 238 -28.56 -13.14 9.34
C ARG A 238 -27.59 -12.26 10.12
N VAL A 239 -26.92 -12.83 11.12
CA VAL A 239 -25.95 -12.14 11.95
C VAL A 239 -24.69 -12.99 12.07
N LEU A 240 -23.52 -12.37 11.89
CA LEU A 240 -22.22 -12.97 12.16
C LEU A 240 -21.56 -12.18 13.31
N THR A 241 -21.24 -12.83 14.41
CA THR A 241 -20.55 -12.23 15.55
C THR A 241 -19.13 -12.78 15.68
N GLY A 242 -18.22 -11.97 16.19
CA GLY A 242 -16.83 -12.40 16.34
C GLY A 242 -16.00 -11.45 17.17
N THR A 243 -14.81 -11.94 17.54
CA THR A 243 -13.76 -11.16 18.20
C THR A 243 -12.47 -11.31 17.40
N ASN A 244 -11.70 -10.23 17.29
CA ASN A 244 -10.35 -10.26 16.72
C ASN A 244 -9.42 -9.44 17.64
N ALA A 245 -8.23 -9.95 17.91
CA ALA A 245 -7.28 -9.32 18.84
C ALA A 245 -6.97 -7.84 18.53
N ASN A 246 -7.00 -7.43 17.26
CA ASN A 246 -6.69 -6.05 16.84
C ASN A 246 -7.92 -5.18 16.59
N LEU A 247 -9.13 -5.76 16.50
CA LEU A 247 -10.36 -5.06 16.15
C LEU A 247 -11.44 -5.13 17.23
N GLY A 248 -11.19 -5.84 18.32
CA GLY A 248 -12.16 -6.04 19.39
C GLY A 248 -13.30 -6.94 18.96
N ASN A 249 -14.46 -6.73 19.58
CA ASN A 249 -15.69 -7.45 19.24
C ASN A 249 -16.37 -6.76 18.05
N PHE A 250 -17.05 -7.54 17.22
CA PHE A 250 -17.83 -7.00 16.12
C PHE A 250 -19.08 -7.84 15.84
N ARG A 251 -20.00 -7.22 15.10
CA ARG A 251 -21.15 -7.88 14.51
C ARG A 251 -21.28 -7.47 13.04
N ALA A 252 -21.63 -8.40 12.18
CA ALA A 252 -22.07 -8.13 10.81
C ALA A 252 -23.52 -8.61 10.61
N ARG A 253 -24.37 -7.75 10.04
CA ARG A 253 -25.78 -8.04 9.74
C ARG A 253 -26.04 -8.06 8.25
N PHE A 254 -26.86 -9.00 7.79
CA PHE A 254 -27.15 -9.23 6.38
C PHE A 254 -28.63 -8.97 6.06
N PHE A 255 -28.91 -7.93 5.28
CA PHE A 255 -30.24 -7.51 4.86
C PHE A 255 -30.43 -7.74 3.37
N THR A 256 -31.57 -8.30 2.99
CA THR A 256 -31.88 -8.54 1.58
C THR A 256 -33.38 -8.48 1.35
N ASN A 257 -33.78 -8.05 0.16
CA ASN A 257 -35.17 -7.90 -0.26
C ASN A 257 -35.71 -9.14 -1.00
N VAL A 258 -34.98 -10.25 -0.97
CA VAL A 258 -35.39 -11.51 -1.60
C VAL A 258 -36.60 -12.12 -0.89
N THR A 259 -37.38 -12.86 -1.66
CA THR A 259 -38.68 -13.45 -1.28
C THR A 259 -38.52 -14.88 -0.77
N GLU A 260 -39.62 -15.54 -0.35
CA GLU A 260 -39.60 -16.95 0.06
C GLU A 260 -39.22 -17.92 -1.07
N ASP A 261 -39.42 -17.53 -2.34
CA ASP A 261 -39.07 -18.33 -3.52
C ASP A 261 -37.55 -18.28 -3.83
N ASP A 262 -36.83 -17.34 -3.23
CA ASP A 262 -35.39 -17.16 -3.40
C ASP A 262 -34.59 -17.97 -2.36
N THR A 263 -33.29 -18.15 -2.60
CA THR A 263 -32.43 -18.90 -1.67
C THR A 263 -31.54 -17.96 -0.86
N TYR A 264 -31.65 -18.04 0.47
CA TYR A 264 -30.72 -17.47 1.43
C TYR A 264 -30.05 -18.60 2.23
N THR A 265 -28.73 -18.70 2.18
CA THR A 265 -27.98 -19.74 2.90
C THR A 265 -26.68 -19.20 3.45
N TYR A 266 -26.11 -19.89 4.44
CA TYR A 266 -24.82 -19.53 5.03
C TYR A 266 -23.93 -20.75 5.25
N THR A 267 -22.63 -20.54 5.38
CA THR A 267 -21.68 -21.60 5.75
C THR A 267 -20.38 -21.02 6.32
N GLY A 268 -19.63 -21.83 7.07
CA GLY A 268 -18.26 -21.51 7.48
C GLY A 268 -17.28 -22.60 7.06
N LEU A 269 -16.21 -22.26 6.35
CA LEU A 269 -15.29 -23.19 5.69
C LEU A 269 -13.85 -23.07 6.23
N PRO A 270 -13.13 -24.19 6.42
CA PRO A 270 -11.70 -24.16 6.66
C PRO A 270 -10.96 -23.73 5.39
N VAL A 271 -10.06 -22.74 5.50
CA VAL A 271 -9.34 -22.19 4.36
C VAL A 271 -7.91 -21.85 4.77
N ASP A 272 -6.99 -22.77 4.51
CA ASP A 272 -5.56 -22.63 4.81
C ASP A 272 -4.89 -21.55 3.95
N GLY A 273 -4.98 -20.31 4.42
CA GLY A 273 -4.44 -19.12 3.75
C GLY A 273 -5.44 -18.47 2.80
N ILE A 274 -5.55 -17.14 2.91
CA ILE A 274 -6.46 -16.33 2.09
C ILE A 274 -6.17 -16.44 0.59
N GLU A 275 -4.93 -16.74 0.21
CA GLU A 275 -4.53 -16.97 -1.19
C GLU A 275 -5.28 -18.14 -1.83
N LYS A 276 -5.77 -19.11 -1.03
CA LYS A 276 -6.55 -20.26 -1.50
C LYS A 276 -8.06 -20.03 -1.48
N LEU A 277 -8.52 -18.88 -0.98
CA LEU A 277 -9.94 -18.60 -0.79
C LEU A 277 -10.72 -18.78 -2.08
N THR A 278 -10.30 -18.15 -3.18
CA THR A 278 -10.99 -18.27 -4.49
C THR A 278 -11.12 -19.71 -4.96
N GLN A 279 -10.06 -20.50 -4.83
CA GLN A 279 -10.05 -21.91 -5.25
C GLN A 279 -10.99 -22.74 -4.38
N ASN A 280 -10.96 -22.53 -3.06
CA ASN A 280 -11.84 -23.22 -2.12
C ASN A 280 -13.30 -22.85 -2.36
N LEU A 281 -13.61 -21.56 -2.55
CA LEU A 281 -14.95 -21.10 -2.91
C LEU A 281 -15.42 -21.73 -4.22
N THR A 282 -14.58 -21.76 -5.26
CA THR A 282 -14.96 -22.38 -6.53
C THR A 282 -15.27 -23.87 -6.37
N THR A 283 -14.44 -24.59 -5.62
CA THR A 283 -14.60 -26.05 -5.41
C THR A 283 -15.85 -26.36 -4.58
N VAL A 284 -16.08 -25.58 -3.53
CA VAL A 284 -17.17 -25.79 -2.57
C VAL A 284 -18.51 -25.32 -3.13
N LEU A 285 -18.57 -24.10 -3.65
CA LEU A 285 -19.81 -23.44 -4.06
C LEU A 285 -20.41 -24.03 -5.35
N LEU A 286 -19.59 -24.71 -6.16
CA LEU A 286 -20.04 -25.39 -7.38
C LEU A 286 -20.32 -26.88 -7.17
N SER A 287 -20.13 -27.41 -5.96
CA SER A 287 -20.44 -28.81 -5.66
C SER A 287 -21.93 -28.99 -5.37
N PRO A 288 -22.68 -29.80 -6.15
CA PRO A 288 -24.11 -30.04 -5.91
C PRO A 288 -24.37 -30.83 -4.62
N GLU A 289 -23.36 -31.47 -4.06
CA GLU A 289 -23.46 -32.23 -2.80
C GLU A 289 -23.16 -31.36 -1.56
N PHE A 290 -22.78 -30.09 -1.76
CA PHE A 290 -22.37 -29.25 -0.65
C PHE A 290 -23.54 -28.92 0.28
N LYS A 291 -23.32 -29.14 1.58
CA LYS A 291 -24.31 -28.91 2.62
C LYS A 291 -24.20 -27.49 3.15
N TRP A 292 -25.12 -26.66 2.69
CA TRP A 292 -25.37 -25.31 3.20
C TRP A 292 -25.94 -25.32 4.62
N ASN A 293 -25.96 -24.15 5.26
CA ASN A 293 -26.44 -23.90 6.63
C ASN A 293 -25.66 -24.71 7.68
N ARG A 294 -24.35 -24.84 7.46
CA ARG A 294 -23.41 -25.52 8.35
C ARG A 294 -22.12 -24.74 8.46
N VAL A 295 -21.62 -24.58 9.70
CA VAL A 295 -20.26 -24.11 9.99
C VAL A 295 -19.39 -25.32 10.27
N PHE A 296 -18.32 -25.50 9.49
CA PHE A 296 -17.37 -26.59 9.64
C PHE A 296 -16.34 -26.28 10.74
N ASP A 297 -15.70 -27.32 11.27
CA ASP A 297 -14.62 -27.16 12.24
C ASP A 297 -13.45 -26.41 11.62
N ASN A 298 -12.80 -25.56 12.43
CA ASN A 298 -11.70 -24.69 12.01
C ASN A 298 -12.05 -23.75 10.85
N ALA A 299 -13.33 -23.35 10.75
CA ALA A 299 -13.76 -22.35 9.78
C ALA A 299 -12.95 -21.05 9.91
N GLN A 300 -12.45 -20.57 8.78
CA GLN A 300 -11.75 -19.29 8.64
C GLN A 300 -12.50 -18.35 7.69
N ALA A 301 -13.24 -18.91 6.73
CA ALA A 301 -14.12 -18.15 5.84
C ALA A 301 -15.58 -18.38 6.22
N TYR A 302 -16.35 -17.32 6.41
CA TYR A 302 -17.76 -17.31 6.77
C TYR A 302 -18.52 -16.63 5.64
N LEU A 303 -19.50 -17.31 5.06
CA LEU A 303 -20.15 -16.88 3.83
C LEU A 303 -21.66 -16.86 3.98
N VAL A 304 -22.28 -15.84 3.39
CA VAL A 304 -23.70 -15.78 3.09
C VAL A 304 -23.88 -15.82 1.58
N GLN A 305 -24.77 -16.67 1.10
CA GLN A 305 -25.22 -16.73 -0.29
C GLN A 305 -26.64 -16.15 -0.39
N VAL A 306 -26.82 -15.27 -1.36
CA VAL A 306 -28.15 -14.84 -1.84
C VAL A 306 -28.26 -15.26 -3.29
N ARG A 307 -29.27 -16.07 -3.62
CA ARG A 307 -29.54 -16.51 -5.00
C ARG A 307 -31.00 -16.18 -5.34
N ALA A 308 -31.15 -15.19 -6.22
CA ALA A 308 -32.45 -14.62 -6.57
C ALA A 308 -32.52 -14.15 -8.03
N GLN A 309 -33.73 -13.89 -8.54
CA GLN A 309 -33.92 -13.23 -9.83
C GLN A 309 -33.67 -11.71 -9.70
N PRO A 310 -32.84 -11.09 -10.56
CA PRO A 310 -32.72 -9.64 -10.59
C PRO A 310 -34.05 -8.94 -10.95
N PRO A 311 -34.38 -7.78 -10.34
CA PRO A 311 -33.53 -7.04 -9.42
C PRO A 311 -33.64 -7.52 -7.97
N PHE A 312 -32.49 -7.66 -7.31
CA PHE A 312 -32.41 -7.91 -5.86
C PHE A 312 -31.21 -7.18 -5.24
N GLU A 313 -31.21 -7.10 -3.92
CA GLU A 313 -30.21 -6.39 -3.14
C GLU A 313 -29.72 -7.21 -1.95
N LEU A 314 -28.43 -7.09 -1.62
CA LEU A 314 -27.84 -7.45 -0.34
C LEU A 314 -27.14 -6.25 0.26
N THR A 315 -27.55 -5.83 1.46
CA THR A 315 -26.86 -4.83 2.29
C THR A 315 -26.21 -5.53 3.48
N VAL A 316 -24.91 -5.32 3.67
CA VAL A 316 -24.12 -5.85 4.80
C VAL A 316 -23.68 -4.69 5.68
N VAL A 317 -24.02 -4.73 6.96
CA VAL A 317 -23.66 -3.71 7.96
C VAL A 317 -22.68 -4.32 8.95
N TYR A 318 -21.48 -3.77 9.06
CA TYR A 318 -20.48 -4.11 10.06
C TYR A 318 -20.48 -3.09 11.19
N GLU A 319 -20.61 -3.57 12.41
CA GLU A 319 -20.69 -2.81 13.64
C GLU A 319 -19.51 -3.18 14.54
N SER A 320 -18.67 -2.20 14.87
CA SER A 320 -17.64 -2.38 15.90
C SER A 320 -18.28 -2.27 17.29
N LEU A 321 -17.87 -3.16 18.20
CA LEU A 321 -18.42 -3.29 19.55
C LEU A 321 -17.32 -3.13 20.60
N SER A 322 -17.56 -2.25 21.56
CA SER A 322 -16.71 -2.05 22.72
C SER A 322 -16.84 -3.19 23.74
N PRO A 323 -15.78 -3.48 24.54
CA PRO A 323 -15.88 -4.43 25.65
C PRO A 323 -16.88 -3.94 26.71
N GLY A 324 -18.12 -4.47 26.67
CA GLY A 324 -19.21 -4.06 27.57
C GLY A 324 -20.52 -3.71 26.85
N ASP A 325 -20.52 -3.63 25.52
CA ASP A 325 -21.66 -3.19 24.69
C ASP A 325 -22.84 -4.16 24.63
N GLY A 326 -22.84 -5.25 25.41
CA GLY A 326 -24.03 -6.08 25.60
C GLY A 326 -25.22 -5.32 26.21
N ALA A 327 -25.04 -4.06 26.64
CA ALA A 327 -26.02 -3.24 27.35
C ALA A 327 -26.36 -1.87 26.71
N TYR A 328 -25.69 -1.43 25.63
CA TYR A 328 -25.99 -0.13 25.00
C TYR A 328 -27.02 -0.26 23.87
N ASP A 329 -27.98 0.67 23.81
CA ASP A 329 -28.95 0.77 22.73
C ASP A 329 -28.27 1.30 21.46
N LEU A 330 -27.88 0.39 20.57
CA LEU A 330 -27.23 0.72 19.30
C LEU A 330 -28.22 1.02 18.16
N THR A 331 -29.52 1.14 18.44
CA THR A 331 -30.55 1.33 17.39
C THR A 331 -30.32 2.60 16.56
N HIS A 332 -29.81 3.68 17.15
CA HIS A 332 -29.43 4.91 16.45
C HIS A 332 -28.31 4.70 15.41
N ARG A 333 -27.35 3.83 15.69
CA ARG A 333 -26.23 3.50 14.77
C ARG A 333 -26.73 2.66 13.62
N HIS A 334 -27.53 1.64 13.94
CA HIS A 334 -28.15 0.75 12.96
C HIS A 334 -29.03 1.51 11.95
N GLY A 335 -29.86 2.43 12.44
CA GLY A 335 -30.74 3.25 11.59
C GLY A 335 -29.99 4.16 10.61
N THR A 336 -28.71 4.45 10.87
CA THR A 336 -27.87 5.32 10.02
C THR A 336 -27.25 4.57 8.85
N LEU A 337 -26.98 3.27 8.99
CA LEU A 337 -26.22 2.48 8.01
C LEU A 337 -27.08 1.45 7.25
N HIS A 338 -28.39 1.44 7.48
CA HIS A 338 -29.35 0.58 6.80
C HIS A 338 -30.58 1.38 6.33
N GLY A 339 -31.30 0.86 5.33
CA GLY A 339 -32.51 1.48 4.79
C GLY A 339 -32.30 2.92 4.34
N SER A 340 -33.22 3.82 4.74
CA SER A 340 -33.17 5.24 4.37
C SER A 340 -31.98 6.01 4.95
N GLY A 341 -31.43 5.56 6.10
CA GLY A 341 -30.22 6.18 6.66
C GLY A 341 -29.01 5.97 5.75
N TYR A 342 -28.85 4.76 5.22
CA TYR A 342 -27.80 4.46 4.23
C TYR A 342 -27.96 5.34 2.98
N ASP A 343 -29.18 5.47 2.45
CA ASP A 343 -29.45 6.24 1.24
C ASP A 343 -29.11 7.73 1.44
N THR A 344 -29.50 8.28 2.58
CA THR A 344 -29.22 9.66 2.96
C THR A 344 -27.71 9.89 3.07
N LEU A 345 -27.00 9.03 3.82
CA LEU A 345 -25.56 9.16 4.00
C LEU A 345 -24.81 9.01 2.68
N LEU A 346 -25.18 8.05 1.82
CA LEU A 346 -24.54 7.87 0.52
C LEU A 346 -24.73 9.11 -0.38
N ALA A 347 -25.93 9.68 -0.42
CA ALA A 347 -26.22 10.89 -1.18
C ALA A 347 -25.44 12.11 -0.66
N GLU A 348 -25.32 12.27 0.65
CA GLU A 348 -24.50 13.33 1.27
C GLU A 348 -23.02 13.21 0.87
N ARG A 349 -22.46 11.98 0.89
CA ARG A 349 -21.07 11.74 0.47
C ARG A 349 -20.86 12.00 -1.01
N GLU A 350 -21.83 11.62 -1.84
CA GLU A 350 -21.80 11.87 -3.28
C GLU A 350 -21.77 13.38 -3.60
N VAL A 351 -22.63 14.17 -2.95
CA VAL A 351 -22.66 15.63 -3.11
C VAL A 351 -21.35 16.26 -2.64
N ALA A 352 -20.82 15.83 -1.49
CA ALA A 352 -19.55 16.32 -0.96
C ALA A 352 -18.37 16.00 -1.89
N PHE A 353 -18.35 14.80 -2.48
CA PHE A 353 -17.36 14.41 -3.48
C PHE A 353 -17.40 15.31 -4.71
N ASP A 354 -18.59 15.52 -5.28
CA ASP A 354 -18.75 16.34 -6.48
C ASP A 354 -18.32 17.80 -6.22
N ALA A 355 -18.74 18.37 -5.10
CA ALA A 355 -18.36 19.72 -4.70
C ALA A 355 -16.83 19.86 -4.52
N LYS A 356 -16.19 18.87 -3.88
CA LYS A 356 -14.73 18.86 -3.71
C LYS A 356 -14.01 18.70 -5.04
N PHE A 357 -14.48 17.81 -5.92
CA PHE A 357 -13.90 17.59 -7.24
C PHE A 357 -13.96 18.86 -8.11
N ASP A 358 -15.14 19.49 -8.17
CA ASP A 358 -15.34 20.70 -8.97
C ASP A 358 -14.48 21.86 -8.47
N ARG A 359 -14.32 22.00 -7.15
CA ARG A 359 -13.44 23.00 -6.55
C ARG A 359 -11.96 22.77 -6.89
N LEU A 360 -11.48 21.53 -6.86
CA LEU A 360 -10.06 21.22 -7.04
C LEU A 360 -9.62 21.27 -8.51
N PHE A 361 -10.47 20.77 -9.43
CA PHE A 361 -10.06 20.59 -10.83
C PHE A 361 -10.70 21.61 -11.78
N ALA A 362 -11.81 22.25 -11.39
CA ALA A 362 -12.49 23.30 -12.15
C ALA A 362 -12.74 22.96 -13.65
N LEU A 363 -12.98 21.68 -13.96
CA LEU A 363 -13.00 21.19 -15.35
C LEU A 363 -14.11 21.81 -16.20
N LYS A 364 -15.28 22.10 -15.60
CA LYS A 364 -16.37 22.78 -16.29
C LYS A 364 -15.98 24.18 -16.78
N GLN A 365 -15.25 24.93 -15.95
CA GLN A 365 -14.74 26.27 -16.30
C GLN A 365 -13.66 26.21 -17.39
N LYS A 366 -12.96 25.08 -17.48
CA LYS A 366 -11.97 24.77 -18.53
C LYS A 366 -12.58 24.22 -19.82
N GLY A 367 -13.91 24.18 -19.93
CA GLY A 367 -14.63 23.81 -21.15
C GLY A 367 -14.79 22.30 -21.40
N PHE A 368 -14.58 21.46 -20.39
CA PHE A 368 -14.84 20.02 -20.51
C PHE A 368 -16.35 19.72 -20.43
N SER A 369 -16.81 18.76 -21.23
CA SER A 369 -18.18 18.25 -21.21
C SER A 369 -18.48 17.42 -19.96
N GLU A 370 -19.77 17.25 -19.62
CA GLU A 370 -20.20 16.43 -18.47
C GLU A 370 -19.74 14.96 -18.59
N GLU A 371 -19.64 14.42 -19.81
CA GLU A 371 -19.09 13.07 -20.04
C GLU A 371 -17.59 13.00 -19.72
N GLN A 372 -16.82 14.01 -20.13
CA GLN A 372 -15.39 14.11 -19.82
C GLN A 372 -15.15 14.34 -18.32
N ILE A 373 -16.00 15.12 -17.66
CA ILE A 373 -15.96 15.32 -16.21
C ILE A 373 -16.26 14.00 -15.49
N SER A 374 -17.28 13.26 -15.94
CA SER A 374 -17.62 11.94 -15.38
C SER A 374 -16.47 10.94 -15.56
N PHE A 375 -15.81 10.96 -16.72
CA PHE A 375 -14.58 10.20 -16.95
C PHE A 375 -13.46 10.58 -15.98
N ALA A 376 -13.22 11.87 -15.74
CA ALA A 376 -12.18 12.33 -14.83
C ALA A 376 -12.49 11.95 -13.37
N LYS A 377 -13.76 12.03 -12.95
CA LYS A 377 -14.23 11.53 -11.64
C LYS A 377 -13.99 10.04 -11.50
N ALA A 378 -14.30 9.24 -12.53
CA ALA A 378 -14.02 7.81 -12.54
C ALA A 378 -12.51 7.51 -12.50
N ALA A 379 -11.68 8.26 -13.23
CA ALA A 379 -10.22 8.08 -13.22
C ALA A 379 -9.62 8.31 -11.83
N LEU A 380 -9.99 9.41 -11.16
CA LEU A 380 -9.60 9.70 -9.77
C LEU A 380 -10.11 8.61 -8.82
N SER A 381 -11.38 8.23 -8.96
CA SER A 381 -12.03 7.26 -8.07
C SER A 381 -11.40 5.87 -8.19
N ASN A 382 -11.00 5.45 -9.38
CA ASN A 382 -10.28 4.18 -9.54
C ASN A 382 -8.85 4.26 -8.98
N MET A 383 -8.15 5.40 -9.06
CA MET A 383 -6.85 5.57 -8.38
C MET A 383 -7.02 5.42 -6.86
N LEU A 384 -8.00 6.13 -6.26
CA LEU A 384 -8.27 6.05 -4.82
C LEU A 384 -8.77 4.66 -4.39
N GLY A 385 -9.68 4.06 -5.16
CA GLY A 385 -10.21 2.70 -4.93
C GLY A 385 -9.21 1.57 -5.25
N SER A 386 -8.00 1.92 -5.75
CA SER A 386 -6.88 0.99 -5.95
C SER A 386 -5.84 1.07 -4.83
N VAL A 387 -6.02 1.95 -3.84
CA VAL A 387 -5.15 1.97 -2.65
C VAL A 387 -5.43 0.73 -1.79
N GLY A 388 -4.38 0.00 -1.45
CA GLY A 388 -4.45 -1.25 -0.69
C GLY A 388 -3.64 -1.23 0.60
N TYR A 389 -3.80 -2.31 1.38
CA TYR A 389 -3.03 -2.56 2.59
C TYR A 389 -2.55 -4.01 2.63
N TRP A 390 -1.26 -4.17 2.92
CA TRP A 390 -0.58 -5.45 3.06
C TRP A 390 0.22 -5.49 4.35
N TYR A 391 0.45 -6.69 4.88
CA TYR A 391 1.32 -6.93 6.02
C TYR A 391 2.17 -8.18 5.78
N GLY A 392 3.45 -8.10 6.08
CA GLY A 392 4.39 -9.22 5.97
C GLY A 392 5.78 -8.75 5.57
N ALA A 393 6.58 -9.64 5.01
CA ALA A 393 7.96 -9.37 4.63
C ALA A 393 8.25 -9.70 3.17
N SER A 394 9.12 -8.91 2.55
CA SER A 394 9.74 -9.21 1.26
C SER A 394 10.83 -10.30 1.41
N ILE A 395 11.19 -10.93 0.30
CA ILE A 395 12.36 -11.81 0.22
C ILE A 395 13.46 -11.03 -0.49
N VAL A 396 14.61 -10.88 0.16
CA VAL A 396 15.71 -10.04 -0.34
C VAL A 396 16.97 -10.85 -0.56
N ARG A 397 17.78 -10.43 -1.53
CA ARG A 397 19.12 -10.97 -1.81
C ARG A 397 20.17 -9.95 -1.41
N ASP A 398 21.07 -10.32 -0.51
CA ASP A 398 22.22 -9.49 -0.14
C ASP A 398 23.33 -9.63 -1.19
N VAL A 399 23.39 -8.66 -2.10
CA VAL A 399 24.35 -8.70 -3.21
C VAL A 399 25.78 -8.43 -2.74
N GLU A 400 25.96 -7.70 -1.65
CA GLU A 400 27.30 -7.41 -1.13
C GLU A 400 27.88 -8.61 -0.40
N GLU A 401 27.05 -9.31 0.38
CA GLU A 401 27.42 -10.58 0.99
C GLU A 401 27.75 -11.65 -0.07
N ASP A 402 26.99 -11.70 -1.17
CA ASP A 402 27.29 -12.58 -2.29
C ASP A 402 28.69 -12.32 -2.89
N LYS A 403 29.06 -11.05 -3.09
CA LYS A 403 30.40 -10.68 -3.58
C LYS A 403 31.48 -11.09 -2.60
N ARG A 404 31.31 -10.78 -1.31
CA ARG A 404 32.27 -11.15 -0.25
C ARG A 404 32.52 -12.65 -0.23
N ARG A 405 31.44 -13.46 -0.26
CA ARG A 405 31.53 -14.93 -0.29
C ARG A 405 32.21 -15.44 -1.56
N ALA A 406 31.97 -14.80 -2.71
CA ALA A 406 32.61 -15.16 -3.97
C ALA A 406 34.12 -14.87 -3.95
N GLU A 407 34.54 -13.73 -3.40
CA GLU A 407 35.95 -13.38 -3.23
C GLU A 407 36.68 -14.34 -2.29
N GLU A 408 36.06 -14.70 -1.15
CA GLU A 408 36.60 -15.69 -0.23
C GLU A 408 36.72 -17.08 -0.86
N ALA A 409 35.72 -17.49 -1.65
CA ALA A 409 35.76 -18.75 -2.38
C ALA A 409 36.88 -18.76 -3.43
N ALA A 410 37.05 -17.65 -4.16
CA ALA A 410 38.13 -17.49 -5.12
C ALA A 410 39.52 -17.51 -4.44
N ALA A 411 39.67 -16.87 -3.27
CA ALA A 411 40.89 -16.92 -2.49
C ALA A 411 41.22 -18.35 -2.01
N LYS A 412 40.22 -19.10 -1.51
CA LYS A 412 40.37 -20.50 -1.10
C LYS A 412 40.70 -21.43 -2.28
N GLN A 413 40.12 -21.16 -3.45
CA GLN A 413 40.44 -21.91 -4.67
C GLN A 413 41.89 -21.67 -5.09
N ARG A 414 42.38 -20.42 -5.04
CA ARG A 414 43.79 -20.09 -5.32
C ARG A 414 44.76 -20.81 -4.37
N GLN A 415 44.38 -20.97 -3.09
CA GLN A 415 45.21 -21.67 -2.09
C GLN A 415 45.17 -23.20 -2.22
N SER A 416 43.99 -23.78 -2.47
CA SER A 416 43.80 -25.23 -2.43
C SER A 416 43.90 -25.94 -3.79
N GLY A 417 43.84 -25.20 -4.90
CA GLY A 417 43.81 -25.73 -6.27
C GLY A 417 42.52 -26.47 -6.64
N LYS A 418 41.57 -26.62 -5.72
CA LYS A 418 40.30 -27.32 -5.94
C LYS A 418 39.22 -26.35 -6.42
N PRO A 419 38.35 -26.76 -7.36
CA PRO A 419 37.25 -25.92 -7.82
C PRO A 419 36.30 -25.59 -6.66
N ALA A 420 35.94 -24.31 -6.54
CA ALA A 420 34.94 -23.88 -5.56
C ALA A 420 33.56 -24.47 -5.91
N ARG A 421 32.80 -24.85 -4.88
CA ARG A 421 31.39 -25.23 -5.07
C ARG A 421 30.58 -24.00 -5.48
N PRO A 422 29.53 -24.15 -6.32
CA PRO A 422 28.61 -23.06 -6.62
C PRO A 422 28.03 -22.46 -5.34
N LEU A 423 28.13 -21.13 -5.20
CA LEU A 423 27.56 -20.40 -4.07
C LEU A 423 26.07 -20.20 -4.30
N GLN A 424 25.27 -20.56 -3.30
CA GLN A 424 23.87 -20.19 -3.27
C GLN A 424 23.72 -18.70 -2.91
N PRO A 425 22.78 -17.98 -3.53
CA PRO A 425 22.51 -16.59 -3.21
C PRO A 425 22.19 -16.39 -1.72
N ALA A 426 22.69 -15.31 -1.13
CA ALA A 426 22.38 -14.90 0.23
C ALA A 426 20.96 -14.34 0.33
N LEU A 427 19.98 -15.24 0.41
CA LEU A 427 18.55 -14.90 0.52
C LEU A 427 18.12 -14.77 1.97
N TYR A 428 17.39 -13.70 2.28
CA TYR A 428 16.87 -13.43 3.62
C TYR A 428 15.39 -13.03 3.57
N LYS A 429 14.63 -13.44 4.59
CA LYS A 429 13.32 -12.85 4.88
C LYS A 429 13.56 -11.48 5.50
N TYR A 430 13.01 -10.44 4.90
CA TYR A 430 13.01 -9.09 5.48
C TYR A 430 12.21 -9.05 6.79
N PHE A 431 12.21 -7.93 7.50
CA PHE A 431 11.35 -7.76 8.67
C PHE A 431 9.87 -7.67 8.26
N ASP A 432 8.97 -8.17 9.11
CA ASP A 432 7.53 -8.04 8.88
C ASP A 432 7.11 -6.58 9.12
N ALA A 433 6.42 -5.98 8.15
CA ALA A 433 5.97 -4.61 8.20
C ALA A 433 4.68 -4.42 7.40
N PRO A 434 3.89 -3.36 7.69
CA PRO A 434 2.76 -3.00 6.87
C PRO A 434 3.15 -2.08 5.71
N LEU A 435 2.38 -2.17 4.62
CA LEU A 435 2.39 -1.21 3.52
C LEU A 435 0.97 -0.75 3.22
N TYR A 436 0.76 0.56 3.19
CA TYR A 436 -0.42 1.23 2.65
C TYR A 436 0.02 1.98 1.40
N SER A 437 -0.53 1.64 0.22
CA SER A 437 0.00 2.13 -1.06
C SER A 437 -1.03 2.03 -2.17
N GLY A 438 -0.92 2.90 -3.18
CA GLY A 438 -1.55 2.68 -4.48
C GLY A 438 -1.00 1.43 -5.18
N VAL A 439 -1.73 0.96 -6.20
CA VAL A 439 -1.26 -0.10 -7.10
C VAL A 439 -1.40 0.37 -8.55
N PRO A 440 -0.49 -0.01 -9.47
CA PRO A 440 -0.59 0.39 -10.88
C PRO A 440 -1.86 -0.16 -11.55
N SER A 441 -2.22 -1.41 -11.22
CA SER A 441 -3.41 -2.07 -11.73
C SER A 441 -3.98 -3.08 -10.74
N ARG A 442 -5.31 -3.10 -10.63
CA ARG A 442 -6.07 -4.06 -9.82
C ARG A 442 -5.96 -5.50 -10.34
N SER A 443 -5.83 -5.72 -11.66
CA SER A 443 -5.86 -7.06 -12.25
C SER A 443 -4.50 -7.75 -12.26
N PHE A 444 -3.44 -7.04 -12.65
CA PHE A 444 -2.14 -7.67 -12.91
C PHE A 444 -1.05 -7.28 -11.90
N PHE A 445 -1.11 -6.05 -11.38
CA PHE A 445 -0.08 -5.49 -10.49
C PHE A 445 -0.64 -5.04 -9.12
N PRO A 446 -1.39 -5.87 -8.36
CA PRO A 446 -2.07 -5.41 -7.16
C PRO A 446 -1.16 -5.38 -5.91
N ARG A 447 -0.06 -4.63 -6.01
CA ARG A 447 0.97 -4.47 -4.98
C ARG A 447 1.74 -3.17 -5.19
N GLY A 448 2.54 -2.78 -4.19
CA GLY A 448 3.31 -1.55 -4.22
C GLY A 448 4.51 -1.63 -5.17
N PHE A 449 4.63 -0.65 -6.06
CA PHE A 449 5.80 -0.41 -6.91
C PHE A 449 6.35 0.99 -6.62
N MET A 450 7.63 1.06 -6.25
CA MET A 450 8.24 2.27 -5.70
C MET A 450 8.10 3.49 -6.63
N TRP A 451 8.50 3.34 -7.90
CA TRP A 451 8.55 4.48 -8.82
C TRP A 451 7.16 4.87 -9.35
N ASP A 452 6.25 3.92 -9.54
CA ASP A 452 4.84 4.18 -9.86
C ASP A 452 4.18 5.03 -8.77
N GLU A 453 4.52 4.78 -7.50
CA GLU A 453 3.87 5.44 -6.37
C GLU A 453 4.05 6.96 -6.39
N GLY A 454 5.21 7.49 -6.82
CA GLY A 454 5.36 8.94 -6.97
C GLY A 454 4.36 9.54 -7.96
N PHE A 455 4.07 8.85 -9.06
CA PHE A 455 3.06 9.28 -10.02
C PHE A 455 1.63 9.12 -9.51
N HIS A 456 1.34 8.07 -8.73
CA HIS A 456 0.04 7.92 -8.04
C HIS A 456 -0.20 9.11 -7.10
N GLN A 457 0.83 9.45 -6.32
CA GLN A 457 0.73 10.45 -5.28
C GLN A 457 0.67 11.88 -5.81
N LEU A 458 1.12 12.17 -7.04
CA LEU A 458 0.86 13.47 -7.67
C LEU A 458 -0.64 13.77 -7.77
N LEU A 459 -1.48 12.77 -8.11
CA LEU A 459 -2.93 12.96 -8.16
C LEU A 459 -3.57 12.90 -6.76
N ILE A 460 -3.18 11.92 -5.95
CA ILE A 460 -3.75 11.73 -4.61
C ILE A 460 -3.44 12.93 -3.71
N ASN A 461 -2.24 13.53 -3.79
CA ASN A 461 -1.86 14.69 -3.00
C ASN A 461 -2.76 15.91 -3.27
N ARG A 462 -3.23 16.08 -4.52
CA ARG A 462 -4.19 17.15 -4.86
C ARG A 462 -5.58 16.89 -4.27
N TRP A 463 -5.96 15.62 -4.07
CA TRP A 463 -7.24 15.24 -3.48
C TRP A 463 -7.22 15.20 -1.95
N ASP A 464 -6.31 14.45 -1.35
CA ASP A 464 -6.11 14.34 0.10
C ASP A 464 -4.61 14.21 0.42
N PRO A 465 -3.95 15.33 0.77
CA PRO A 465 -2.53 15.34 1.16
C PRO A 465 -2.18 14.38 2.30
N GLY A 466 -3.12 14.05 3.20
CA GLY A 466 -2.83 13.17 4.31
C GLY A 466 -2.80 11.69 3.91
N ILE A 467 -3.56 11.27 2.88
CA ILE A 467 -3.37 9.93 2.28
C ILE A 467 -1.95 9.83 1.72
N THR A 468 -1.48 10.87 1.02
CA THR A 468 -0.12 10.90 0.47
C THR A 468 0.95 10.78 1.54
N ARG A 469 0.86 11.56 2.62
CA ARG A 469 1.82 11.47 3.73
C ARG A 469 1.82 10.10 4.39
N ASP A 470 0.64 9.49 4.55
CA ASP A 470 0.49 8.16 5.15
C ASP A 470 1.13 7.07 4.26
N VAL A 471 0.89 7.12 2.96
CA VAL A 471 1.53 6.22 1.99
C VAL A 471 3.06 6.37 2.01
N LEU A 472 3.57 7.60 1.91
CA LEU A 472 5.02 7.84 1.93
C LEU A 472 5.64 7.41 3.27
N ALA A 473 4.95 7.61 4.40
CA ALA A 473 5.39 7.12 5.70
C ALA A 473 5.51 5.58 5.73
N HIS A 474 4.54 4.86 5.17
CA HIS A 474 4.61 3.40 5.05
C HIS A 474 5.80 2.94 4.22
N TRP A 475 6.03 3.58 3.08
CA TRP A 475 7.17 3.25 2.22
C TRP A 475 8.52 3.52 2.88
N LEU A 476 8.68 4.68 3.52
CA LEU A 476 9.93 5.05 4.22
C LEU A 476 10.23 4.13 5.40
N ASP A 477 9.20 3.61 6.08
CA ASP A 477 9.36 2.67 7.19
C ASP A 477 9.78 1.25 6.77
N LEU A 478 9.78 0.94 5.46
CA LEU A 478 10.33 -0.31 4.89
C LEU A 478 11.84 -0.24 4.65
N MET A 479 12.49 0.86 5.00
CA MET A 479 13.91 1.08 4.79
C MET A 479 14.78 0.27 5.75
N ASN A 480 15.84 -0.36 5.23
CA ASN A 480 16.87 -0.97 6.07
C ASN A 480 17.95 0.04 6.50
N VAL A 481 18.87 -0.42 7.33
CA VAL A 481 20.00 0.38 7.87
C VAL A 481 20.89 1.00 6.79
N TYR A 482 20.88 0.49 5.55
CA TYR A 482 21.64 1.06 4.44
C TYR A 482 20.95 2.24 3.74
N GLY A 483 19.68 2.51 4.05
CA GLY A 483 18.87 3.45 3.29
C GLY A 483 18.17 2.83 2.07
N TRP A 484 18.22 1.50 1.92
CA TRP A 484 17.59 0.81 0.80
C TRP A 484 16.15 0.38 1.12
N ILE A 485 15.30 0.41 0.10
CA ILE A 485 13.93 -0.11 0.13
C ILE A 485 13.76 -1.00 -1.10
N PRO A 486 13.22 -2.23 -0.97
CA PRO A 486 12.90 -3.07 -2.13
C PRO A 486 11.96 -2.35 -3.11
N ARG A 487 12.24 -2.44 -4.41
CA ARG A 487 11.47 -1.69 -5.42
C ARG A 487 10.02 -2.18 -5.60
N GLU A 488 9.81 -3.47 -5.39
CA GLU A 488 8.51 -4.14 -5.54
C GLU A 488 8.18 -4.84 -4.22
N GLN A 489 7.04 -4.48 -3.64
CA GLN A 489 6.66 -4.89 -2.29
C GLN A 489 5.70 -6.07 -2.34
N ILE A 490 6.22 -7.27 -2.05
CA ILE A 490 5.47 -8.53 -2.16
C ILE A 490 5.26 -9.08 -0.74
N LEU A 491 4.34 -8.44 -0.02
CA LEU A 491 4.11 -8.67 1.40
C LEU A 491 2.94 -9.64 1.63
N GLY A 492 3.22 -10.74 2.34
CA GLY A 492 2.22 -11.76 2.67
C GLY A 492 1.96 -12.78 1.56
N ARG A 493 1.22 -13.84 1.89
CA ARG A 493 0.96 -14.97 0.97
C ARG A 493 0.06 -14.59 -0.20
N GLU A 494 -0.92 -13.73 0.04
CA GLU A 494 -1.86 -13.23 -0.97
C GLU A 494 -1.16 -12.47 -2.10
N ALA A 495 -0.21 -11.60 -1.77
CA ALA A 495 0.56 -10.88 -2.80
C ALA A 495 1.50 -11.82 -3.56
N ARG A 496 2.20 -12.74 -2.86
CA ARG A 496 3.15 -13.68 -3.47
C ARG A 496 2.49 -14.62 -4.48
N SER A 497 1.25 -15.05 -4.24
CA SER A 497 0.55 -15.96 -5.18
C SER A 497 0.23 -15.33 -6.54
N LYS A 498 0.42 -14.01 -6.68
CA LYS A 498 0.22 -13.24 -7.91
C LYS A 498 1.53 -12.89 -8.62
N VAL A 499 2.67 -13.38 -8.15
CA VAL A 499 3.99 -13.05 -8.70
C VAL A 499 4.73 -14.33 -9.06
N PRO A 500 5.23 -14.48 -10.31
CA PRO A 500 6.12 -15.58 -10.66
C PRO A 500 7.37 -15.61 -9.78
N ASP A 501 7.85 -16.81 -9.45
CA ASP A 501 8.93 -17.02 -8.47
C ASP A 501 10.21 -16.23 -8.81
N GLU A 502 10.53 -16.04 -10.10
CA GLU A 502 11.72 -15.31 -10.53
C GLU A 502 11.71 -13.80 -10.16
N PHE A 503 10.54 -13.21 -9.90
CA PHE A 503 10.40 -11.79 -9.55
C PHE A 503 10.18 -11.57 -8.05
N VAL A 504 10.02 -12.63 -7.26
CA VAL A 504 9.76 -12.51 -5.81
C VAL A 504 10.98 -11.96 -5.08
N VAL A 505 12.19 -12.40 -5.46
CA VAL A 505 13.44 -12.02 -4.80
C VAL A 505 13.88 -10.62 -5.22
N GLN A 506 14.10 -9.74 -4.24
CA GLN A 506 14.52 -8.35 -4.44
C GLN A 506 16.03 -8.18 -4.17
N PRO A 507 16.87 -7.89 -5.18
CA PRO A 507 18.31 -7.66 -4.99
C PRO A 507 18.61 -6.32 -4.32
N SER A 508 19.50 -6.32 -3.32
CA SER A 508 19.80 -5.15 -2.48
C SER A 508 20.61 -4.03 -3.16
N ASP A 509 21.10 -4.24 -4.38
CA ASP A 509 21.77 -3.24 -5.22
C ASP A 509 20.84 -2.64 -6.29
N ASN A 510 19.62 -3.17 -6.42
CA ASN A 510 18.63 -2.68 -7.37
C ASN A 510 17.94 -1.42 -6.85
N ALA A 511 18.09 -0.34 -7.60
CA ALA A 511 17.40 0.93 -7.38
C ALA A 511 16.09 1.01 -8.19
N ASN A 512 15.37 2.12 -8.02
CA ASN A 512 14.32 2.57 -8.94
C ASN A 512 14.27 4.11 -9.00
N PRO A 513 13.67 4.70 -10.05
CA PRO A 513 13.53 6.16 -10.14
C PRO A 513 12.90 6.75 -8.86
N PRO A 514 13.54 7.74 -8.22
CA PRO A 514 13.08 8.27 -6.94
C PRO A 514 11.96 9.31 -7.12
N THR A 515 10.85 8.88 -7.72
CA THR A 515 9.73 9.73 -8.13
C THR A 515 9.03 10.44 -6.98
N TRP A 516 9.21 9.99 -5.73
CA TRP A 516 8.63 10.65 -4.55
C TRP A 516 9.13 12.07 -4.36
N PHE A 517 10.32 12.41 -4.87
CA PHE A 517 10.80 13.81 -4.85
C PHE A 517 9.95 14.74 -5.71
N LEU A 518 9.24 14.24 -6.74
CA LEU A 518 8.25 15.04 -7.48
C LEU A 518 7.06 15.44 -6.59
N VAL A 519 6.66 14.55 -5.68
CA VAL A 519 5.57 14.78 -4.74
C VAL A 519 6.03 15.71 -3.62
N MET A 520 7.26 15.54 -3.13
CA MET A 520 7.84 16.44 -2.14
C MET A 520 8.02 17.85 -2.69
N GLU A 521 8.36 18.00 -3.97
CA GLU A 521 8.36 19.29 -4.66
C GLU A 521 6.96 19.93 -4.62
N ASP A 522 5.90 19.20 -4.99
CA ASP A 522 4.51 19.68 -4.94
C ASP A 522 4.06 20.07 -3.51
N ILE A 523 4.51 19.34 -2.49
CA ILE A 523 4.24 19.69 -1.08
C ILE A 523 4.98 20.99 -0.71
N LEU A 524 6.24 21.14 -1.09
CA LEU A 524 7.02 22.35 -0.82
C LEU A 524 6.43 23.57 -1.53
N ASP A 525 6.04 23.45 -2.80
CA ASP A 525 5.44 24.53 -3.56
C ASP A 525 4.14 25.02 -2.88
N ARG A 526 3.30 24.09 -2.40
CA ARG A 526 2.10 24.43 -1.62
C ARG A 526 2.41 25.15 -0.31
N ILE A 527 3.46 24.71 0.41
CA ILE A 527 3.92 25.39 1.64
C ILE A 527 4.37 26.82 1.30
N ASP A 528 5.15 26.98 0.24
CA ASP A 528 5.71 28.27 -0.18
C ASP A 528 4.59 29.23 -0.63
N GLU A 529 3.55 28.73 -1.30
CA GLU A 529 2.37 29.49 -1.75
C GLU A 529 1.44 29.95 -0.60
N ALA A 530 1.34 29.16 0.49
CA ALA A 530 0.45 29.48 1.60
C ALA A 530 0.89 30.73 2.38
N HIS A 531 2.19 31.05 2.38
CA HIS A 531 2.81 32.17 3.10
C HIS A 531 2.49 32.27 4.61
N ASP A 532 1.97 31.19 5.22
CA ASP A 532 1.64 31.10 6.64
C ASP A 532 1.90 29.68 7.18
N ASP A 533 2.99 29.54 7.95
CA ASP A 533 3.39 28.29 8.58
C ASP A 533 2.45 27.83 9.69
N THR A 534 1.57 28.72 10.16
CA THR A 534 0.62 28.44 11.22
C THR A 534 -0.69 27.84 10.70
N ASP A 535 -0.92 27.85 9.38
CA ASP A 535 -2.02 27.12 8.77
C ASP A 535 -1.93 25.63 9.11
N ALA A 536 -3.05 25.03 9.52
CA ALA A 536 -3.07 23.66 10.02
C ALA A 536 -2.65 22.63 8.95
N SER A 537 -2.88 22.90 7.66
CA SER A 537 -2.41 22.04 6.57
C SER A 537 -0.90 22.15 6.40
N VAL A 538 -0.37 23.37 6.41
CA VAL A 538 1.08 23.63 6.30
C VAL A 538 1.83 23.04 7.51
N ALA A 539 1.30 23.21 8.72
CA ALA A 539 1.89 22.65 9.93
C ALA A 539 2.00 21.12 9.87
N ARG A 540 0.98 20.43 9.35
CA ARG A 540 1.01 18.96 9.14
C ARG A 540 2.01 18.54 8.06
N ASP A 541 2.13 19.31 6.98
CA ASP A 541 3.14 19.06 5.94
C ASP A 541 4.56 19.22 6.51
N LEU A 542 4.80 20.27 7.30
CA LEU A 542 6.09 20.51 7.95
C LEU A 542 6.42 19.46 9.02
N GLU A 543 5.44 19.01 9.82
CA GLU A 543 5.63 17.90 10.77
C GLU A 543 6.09 16.63 10.04
N PHE A 544 5.42 16.29 8.93
CA PHE A 544 5.78 15.14 8.11
C PHE A 544 7.17 15.28 7.49
N ILE A 545 7.48 16.43 6.89
CA ILE A 545 8.81 16.67 6.30
C ILE A 545 9.91 16.48 7.35
N ARG A 546 9.74 17.04 8.56
CA ARG A 546 10.71 16.88 9.65
C ARG A 546 10.88 15.41 10.07
N GLY A 547 9.78 14.69 10.26
CA GLY A 547 9.82 13.28 10.67
C GLY A 547 10.38 12.35 9.58
N ALA A 548 10.12 12.65 8.31
CA ALA A 548 10.54 11.86 7.16
C ALA A 548 11.97 12.16 6.69
N TYR A 549 12.50 13.37 6.96
CA TYR A 549 13.78 13.84 6.46
C TYR A 549 14.96 12.87 6.70
N PRO A 550 15.16 12.29 7.90
CA PRO A 550 16.27 11.37 8.13
C PRO A 550 16.27 10.18 7.17
N ARG A 551 15.07 9.68 6.81
CA ARG A 551 14.90 8.56 5.87
C ARG A 551 15.06 9.03 4.43
N PHE A 552 14.50 10.17 4.03
CA PHE A 552 14.77 10.73 2.69
C PHE A 552 16.26 10.98 2.44
N ALA A 553 16.98 11.53 3.42
CA ALA A 553 18.42 11.74 3.34
C ALA A 553 19.19 10.41 3.25
N ALA A 554 18.82 9.40 4.05
CA ALA A 554 19.42 8.07 3.99
C ALA A 554 19.16 7.37 2.64
N TRP A 555 17.94 7.48 2.11
CA TRP A 555 17.59 6.93 0.80
C TRP A 555 18.35 7.60 -0.32
N PHE A 556 18.42 8.93 -0.32
CA PHE A 556 19.22 9.69 -1.29
C PHE A 556 20.70 9.28 -1.23
N LYS A 557 21.26 9.17 -0.02
CA LYS A 557 22.64 8.72 0.18
C LYS A 557 22.86 7.29 -0.31
N TRP A 558 21.89 6.40 -0.16
CA TRP A 558 22.00 5.04 -0.69
C TRP A 558 22.20 5.01 -2.22
N PHE A 559 21.69 5.99 -2.97
CA PHE A 559 21.97 6.11 -4.41
C PHE A 559 23.45 6.37 -4.73
N ASP A 560 24.32 6.64 -3.76
CA ASP A 560 25.77 6.63 -3.96
C ASP A 560 26.26 5.27 -4.47
N THR A 561 25.56 4.18 -4.14
CA THR A 561 25.81 2.83 -4.69
C THR A 561 25.62 2.76 -6.22
N GLN A 562 24.90 3.73 -6.79
CA GLN A 562 24.58 3.82 -8.22
C GLN A 562 25.49 4.80 -8.98
N ARG A 563 26.50 5.39 -8.33
CA ARG A 563 27.47 6.28 -9.01
C ARG A 563 28.18 5.56 -10.16
N GLY A 564 28.44 6.30 -11.24
CA GLY A 564 29.23 5.82 -12.38
C GLY A 564 30.73 5.97 -12.13
N ALA A 565 31.53 5.54 -13.11
CA ALA A 565 33.00 5.57 -13.01
C ALA A 565 33.62 6.97 -12.97
N LEU A 566 32.89 8.01 -13.43
CA LEU A 566 33.37 9.39 -13.48
C LEU A 566 32.56 10.30 -12.52
N PRO A 567 33.16 11.39 -12.01
CA PRO A 567 32.44 12.39 -11.21
C PRO A 567 31.19 12.93 -11.93
N GLY A 568 30.08 13.03 -11.20
CA GLY A 568 28.81 13.53 -11.74
C GLY A 568 28.06 12.56 -12.68
N THR A 569 28.51 11.30 -12.76
CA THR A 569 27.86 10.25 -13.57
C THR A 569 27.19 9.20 -12.70
N TYR A 570 26.17 8.56 -13.23
CA TYR A 570 25.41 7.49 -12.58
C TYR A 570 25.14 6.34 -13.54
N ARG A 571 24.94 5.14 -12.98
CA ARG A 571 24.68 3.91 -13.73
C ARG A 571 23.78 2.97 -12.93
N TRP A 572 22.60 2.70 -13.46
CA TRP A 572 21.72 1.62 -13.00
C TRP A 572 22.46 0.29 -12.83
N ARG A 573 22.42 -0.28 -11.62
CA ARG A 573 22.87 -1.65 -11.33
C ARG A 573 21.82 -2.68 -11.75
N GLY A 574 22.20 -3.96 -11.73
CA GLY A 574 21.30 -5.07 -12.05
C GLY A 574 21.17 -5.44 -13.54
N ARG A 575 21.81 -4.68 -14.45
CA ARG A 575 21.85 -5.04 -15.89
C ARG A 575 22.76 -6.24 -16.14
N GLN A 576 22.24 -7.28 -16.79
CA GLN A 576 23.01 -8.48 -17.12
C GLN A 576 22.68 -8.98 -18.52
N ARG A 577 23.72 -9.40 -19.25
CA ARG A 577 23.55 -10.05 -20.56
C ARG A 577 23.08 -11.48 -20.36
N LYS A 578 21.87 -11.79 -20.84
CA LYS A 578 21.34 -13.16 -20.90
C LYS A 578 21.48 -13.74 -22.31
N PRO A 579 21.68 -15.06 -22.48
CA PRO A 579 21.65 -15.70 -23.79
C PRO A 579 20.34 -15.37 -24.54
N GLY A 580 20.43 -15.09 -25.83
CA GLY A 580 19.27 -14.73 -26.66
C GLY A 580 18.86 -13.26 -26.63
N MET A 581 19.36 -12.45 -25.67
CA MET A 581 19.11 -11.00 -25.61
C MET A 581 20.15 -10.21 -26.41
N MET A 582 19.67 -9.46 -27.40
CA MET A 582 20.42 -8.47 -28.17
C MET A 582 20.68 -7.19 -27.35
N ASN A 583 19.69 -6.65 -26.63
CA ASN A 583 19.88 -5.52 -25.71
C ASN A 583 19.52 -5.91 -24.25
N PRO A 584 20.49 -5.98 -23.33
CA PRO A 584 20.21 -6.31 -21.94
C PRO A 584 19.24 -5.31 -21.27
N LEU A 585 18.19 -5.85 -20.65
CA LEU A 585 17.16 -5.07 -19.94
C LEU A 585 17.74 -4.24 -18.78
N THR A 586 17.00 -3.20 -18.40
CA THR A 586 17.32 -2.29 -17.28
C THR A 586 16.10 -2.10 -16.38
N LEU A 587 15.65 -3.18 -15.74
CA LEU A 587 14.46 -3.19 -14.87
C LEU A 587 14.52 -2.14 -13.74
N THR A 588 15.73 -1.87 -13.25
CA THR A 588 16.00 -0.88 -12.20
C THR A 588 15.72 0.56 -12.65
N SER A 589 15.61 0.84 -13.95
CA SER A 589 15.24 2.17 -14.44
C SER A 589 13.73 2.41 -14.55
N GLY A 590 12.90 1.36 -14.43
CA GLY A 590 11.47 1.40 -14.78
C GLY A 590 11.18 1.40 -16.29
N LEU A 591 12.21 1.63 -17.12
CA LEU A 591 12.17 1.60 -18.58
C LEU A 591 12.79 0.29 -19.07
N ASP A 592 12.13 -0.83 -18.74
CA ASP A 592 12.69 -2.18 -18.75
C ASP A 592 13.49 -2.55 -20.01
N ASP A 593 12.92 -2.37 -21.19
CA ASP A 593 13.51 -2.71 -22.49
C ASP A 593 13.96 -1.49 -23.30
N TYR A 594 13.96 -0.28 -22.71
CA TYR A 594 14.46 0.92 -23.38
C TYR A 594 15.92 0.69 -23.82
N PRO A 595 16.25 0.85 -25.12
CA PRO A 595 17.56 0.47 -25.62
C PRO A 595 18.68 1.27 -24.96
N ARG A 596 19.65 0.57 -24.37
CA ARG A 596 20.90 1.16 -23.84
C ARG A 596 22.12 0.57 -24.55
N ALA A 597 23.31 0.71 -23.99
CA ALA A 597 24.49 0.07 -24.55
C ALA A 597 24.28 -1.46 -24.63
N SER A 598 24.64 -2.06 -25.77
CA SER A 598 24.42 -3.50 -26.01
C SER A 598 25.42 -4.39 -25.28
N HIS A 599 26.54 -3.82 -24.84
CA HIS A 599 27.56 -4.51 -24.05
C HIS A 599 27.68 -3.81 -22.69
N PRO A 600 26.84 -4.18 -21.71
CA PRO A 600 26.87 -3.59 -20.38
C PRO A 600 28.24 -3.69 -19.74
N ASP A 601 28.69 -2.61 -19.12
CA ASP A 601 29.93 -2.57 -18.35
C ASP A 601 29.94 -1.42 -17.33
N GLU A 602 31.00 -1.38 -16.55
CA GLU A 602 31.16 -0.42 -15.46
C GLU A 602 31.31 1.04 -15.94
N ASN A 603 31.61 1.27 -17.23
CA ASN A 603 31.80 2.60 -17.81
C ASN A 603 30.53 3.20 -18.40
N GLU A 604 29.40 2.48 -18.34
CA GLU A 604 28.13 3.03 -18.79
C GLU A 604 27.74 4.28 -17.99
N ARG A 605 27.12 5.24 -18.66
CA ARG A 605 26.56 6.45 -18.03
C ARG A 605 25.11 6.59 -18.45
N HIS A 606 24.21 6.47 -17.49
CA HIS A 606 22.77 6.53 -17.72
C HIS A 606 22.25 7.94 -17.45
N LEU A 607 21.80 8.60 -18.51
CA LEU A 607 21.36 10.00 -18.52
C LEU A 607 20.16 10.22 -17.59
N ASP A 608 19.17 9.35 -17.69
CA ASP A 608 17.95 9.39 -16.89
C ASP A 608 18.24 9.36 -15.39
N LEU A 609 19.12 8.46 -14.94
CA LEU A 609 19.49 8.40 -13.52
C LEU A 609 20.22 9.67 -13.07
N ARG A 610 21.10 10.24 -13.90
CA ARG A 610 21.74 11.54 -13.59
C ARG A 610 20.69 12.65 -13.40
N CYS A 611 19.68 12.71 -14.26
CA CYS A 611 18.59 13.68 -14.15
C CYS A 611 17.76 13.48 -12.87
N TRP A 612 17.43 12.24 -12.53
CA TRP A 612 16.75 11.93 -11.27
C TRP A 612 17.53 12.39 -10.05
N MET A 613 18.84 12.16 -10.02
CA MET A 613 19.69 12.59 -8.92
C MET A 613 19.85 14.11 -8.85
N ALA A 614 19.86 14.80 -9.99
CA ALA A 614 19.86 16.26 -10.05
C ALA A 614 18.60 16.85 -9.43
N GLU A 615 17.44 16.25 -9.73
CA GLU A 615 16.15 16.69 -9.19
C GLU A 615 16.03 16.38 -7.70
N ALA A 616 16.31 15.14 -7.31
CA ALA A 616 16.27 14.71 -5.92
C ALA A 616 17.20 15.54 -5.02
N ALA A 617 18.41 15.88 -5.49
CA ALA A 617 19.34 16.73 -4.74
C ALA A 617 18.77 18.13 -4.53
N ALA A 618 18.14 18.72 -5.54
CA ALA A 618 17.58 20.06 -5.45
C ALA A 618 16.36 20.12 -4.52
N VAL A 619 15.47 19.12 -4.60
CA VAL A 619 14.31 19.02 -3.71
C VAL A 619 14.77 18.78 -2.28
N LEU A 620 15.74 17.89 -2.05
CA LEU A 620 16.25 17.61 -0.71
C LEU A 620 17.00 18.81 -0.10
N ALA A 621 17.69 19.61 -0.91
CA ALA A 621 18.25 20.90 -0.48
C ALA A 621 17.15 21.87 -0.01
N ARG A 622 16.06 22.02 -0.78
CA ARG A 622 14.90 22.84 -0.38
C ARG A 622 14.27 22.34 0.92
N ILE A 623 14.08 21.02 1.05
CA ILE A 623 13.59 20.40 2.28
C ILE A 623 14.49 20.80 3.45
N ALA A 624 15.81 20.56 3.34
CA ALA A 624 16.76 20.80 4.40
C ALA A 624 16.76 22.27 4.83
N GLN A 625 16.79 23.21 3.89
CA GLN A 625 16.67 24.65 4.16
C GLN A 625 15.39 24.98 4.94
N ARG A 626 14.25 24.41 4.51
CA ARG A 626 12.94 24.71 5.08
C ARG A 626 12.80 24.27 6.54
N ILE A 627 13.44 23.16 6.91
CA ILE A 627 13.38 22.61 8.27
C ILE A 627 14.61 22.96 9.13
N GLY A 628 15.58 23.70 8.60
CA GLY A 628 16.79 24.11 9.31
C GLY A 628 17.88 23.04 9.41
N GLU A 629 17.87 22.05 8.53
CA GLU A 629 18.90 21.01 8.42
C GLU A 629 20.02 21.42 7.45
N PRO A 630 21.24 20.85 7.56
CA PRO A 630 22.34 21.19 6.67
C PRO A 630 22.02 20.88 5.20
N ALA A 631 21.91 21.92 4.37
CA ALA A 631 21.55 21.79 2.95
C ALA A 631 22.76 21.84 1.99
N HIS A 632 23.92 22.34 2.45
CA HIS A 632 25.08 22.69 1.61
C HIS A 632 25.56 21.58 0.66
N ASP A 633 25.63 20.32 1.13
CA ASP A 633 26.07 19.19 0.30
C ASP A 633 25.08 18.88 -0.82
N PHE A 634 23.78 18.94 -0.52
CA PHE A 634 22.72 18.73 -1.51
C PHE A 634 22.66 19.87 -2.52
N GLU A 635 22.82 21.12 -2.08
CA GLU A 635 22.91 22.29 -2.95
C GLU A 635 24.10 22.20 -3.91
N ALA A 636 25.29 21.88 -3.39
CA ALA A 636 26.50 21.73 -4.20
C ALA A 636 26.34 20.63 -5.24
N LEU A 637 25.79 19.48 -4.85
CA LEU A 637 25.52 18.38 -5.79
C LEU A 637 24.46 18.76 -6.82
N ALA A 638 23.37 19.42 -6.42
CA ALA A 638 22.34 19.88 -7.35
C ALA A 638 22.91 20.89 -8.36
N GLN A 639 23.73 21.84 -7.92
CA GLN A 639 24.42 22.79 -8.80
C GLN A 639 25.34 22.08 -9.79
N GLN A 640 26.16 21.13 -9.31
CA GLN A 640 27.02 20.33 -10.17
C GLN A 640 26.21 19.55 -11.22
N LEU A 641 25.15 18.85 -10.80
CA LEU A 641 24.36 18.01 -11.70
C LEU A 641 23.48 18.83 -12.66
N ARG A 642 23.09 20.06 -12.29
CA ARG A 642 22.33 20.96 -13.17
C ARG A 642 23.21 21.83 -14.08
N ASP A 643 24.54 21.73 -14.00
CA ASP A 643 25.44 22.40 -14.93
C ASP A 643 25.34 21.79 -16.34
N ASN A 644 24.84 22.60 -17.28
CA ASN A 644 24.70 22.24 -18.70
C ASN A 644 26.05 22.00 -19.39
N ALA A 645 27.14 22.68 -18.98
CA ALA A 645 28.45 22.44 -19.57
C ALA A 645 28.93 21.02 -19.25
N GLN A 646 28.82 20.62 -17.97
CA GLN A 646 29.12 19.26 -17.55
C GLN A 646 28.19 18.24 -18.21
N LEU A 647 26.87 18.46 -18.19
CA LEU A 647 25.91 17.56 -18.85
C LEU A 647 26.23 17.38 -20.34
N ASN A 648 26.56 18.47 -21.04
CA ASN A 648 26.92 18.43 -22.45
C ASN A 648 28.21 17.62 -22.69
N SER A 649 29.24 17.81 -21.87
CA SER A 649 30.49 17.05 -22.02
C SER A 649 30.33 15.54 -21.81
N LEU A 650 29.33 15.12 -21.03
CA LEU A 650 29.12 13.71 -20.67
C LEU A 650 28.11 12.99 -21.57
N HIS A 651 27.05 13.69 -22.00
CA HIS A 651 25.86 13.09 -22.61
C HIS A 651 25.41 13.74 -23.93
N TRP A 652 25.88 14.93 -24.31
CA TRP A 652 25.45 15.58 -25.55
C TRP A 652 26.17 15.01 -26.78
N SER A 653 25.40 14.60 -27.78
CA SER A 653 25.95 14.18 -29.06
C SER A 653 25.81 15.29 -30.09
N ASN A 654 26.94 15.84 -30.52
CA ASN A 654 26.96 16.84 -31.59
C ASN A 654 26.49 16.30 -32.95
N ARG A 655 26.53 14.97 -33.14
CA ARG A 655 26.09 14.28 -34.36
C ARG A 655 24.57 14.19 -34.43
N THR A 656 23.91 13.81 -33.34
CA THR A 656 22.45 13.58 -33.30
C THR A 656 21.66 14.76 -32.74
N LYS A 657 22.35 15.77 -32.19
CA LYS A 657 21.75 16.96 -31.54
C LYS A 657 20.77 16.59 -30.43
N ALA A 658 21.13 15.57 -29.63
CA ALA A 658 20.35 15.09 -28.52
C ALA A 658 21.27 14.56 -27.41
N TYR A 659 20.71 14.41 -26.21
CA TYR A 659 21.36 13.73 -25.09
C TYR A 659 21.19 12.22 -25.20
N HIS A 660 22.24 11.47 -24.85
CA HIS A 660 22.29 10.00 -24.91
C HIS A 660 22.88 9.41 -23.65
N ASP A 661 22.53 8.16 -23.37
CA ASP A 661 23.37 7.29 -22.56
C ASP A 661 24.76 7.12 -23.22
N TYR A 662 25.76 6.77 -22.42
CA TYR A 662 27.09 6.41 -22.92
C TYR A 662 27.39 4.95 -22.57
N GLY A 663 28.03 4.23 -23.50
CA GLY A 663 28.52 2.86 -23.28
C GLY A 663 28.94 2.18 -24.58
N ARG A 664 29.44 0.94 -24.48
CA ARG A 664 29.81 0.15 -25.66
C ARG A 664 28.54 -0.35 -26.37
N HIS A 665 28.29 0.22 -27.54
CA HIS A 665 27.08 -0.06 -28.32
C HIS A 665 27.43 -0.50 -29.74
N ARG A 666 26.76 -1.56 -30.19
CA ARG A 666 26.67 -1.97 -31.60
C ARG A 666 25.20 -1.84 -32.01
N ILE A 667 24.97 -1.31 -33.21
CA ILE A 667 23.62 -1.15 -33.77
C ILE A 667 23.00 -2.53 -33.93
N GLU A 668 21.92 -2.80 -33.21
CA GLU A 668 21.14 -4.03 -33.27
C GLU A 668 19.66 -3.67 -33.47
N ALA A 669 18.97 -4.40 -34.36
CA ALA A 669 17.64 -4.01 -34.84
C ALA A 669 16.48 -4.40 -33.89
N HIS A 670 16.64 -5.44 -33.06
CA HIS A 670 15.57 -6.01 -32.20
C HIS A 670 16.14 -6.53 -30.86
N ASN A 671 15.30 -6.84 -29.84
CA ASN A 671 15.78 -7.29 -28.52
C ASN A 671 15.94 -8.81 -28.37
N THR A 672 14.92 -9.56 -28.76
CA THR A 672 14.83 -11.01 -28.79
C THR A 672 13.79 -11.37 -29.86
N GLU A 673 13.66 -12.65 -30.22
CA GLU A 673 12.60 -13.14 -31.12
C GLU A 673 11.21 -13.15 -30.46
N HIS A 674 11.13 -13.09 -29.13
CA HIS A 674 9.91 -13.40 -28.37
C HIS A 674 9.38 -12.28 -27.46
N ASP A 675 10.17 -11.24 -27.16
CA ASP A 675 9.70 -10.12 -26.35
C ASP A 675 9.09 -9.02 -27.23
N PRO A 676 7.78 -8.73 -27.13
CA PRO A 676 7.18 -7.62 -27.84
C PRO A 676 7.76 -6.29 -27.35
N PRO A 677 7.84 -5.25 -28.21
CA PRO A 677 8.35 -3.94 -27.82
C PRO A 677 7.47 -3.32 -26.71
N TYR A 678 8.09 -2.90 -25.60
CA TYR A 678 7.41 -2.29 -24.46
C TYR A 678 7.66 -0.76 -24.43
N TRP A 679 8.85 -0.32 -24.03
CA TRP A 679 9.32 1.09 -24.06
C TRP A 679 9.96 1.49 -25.39
N ARG A 680 9.52 0.89 -26.50
CA ARG A 680 10.13 1.02 -27.84
C ARG A 680 9.20 1.61 -28.90
N GLY A 681 8.29 2.49 -28.48
CA GLY A 681 7.41 3.23 -29.38
C GLY A 681 6.11 3.65 -28.74
N ALA A 682 5.51 2.78 -27.92
CA ALA A 682 4.25 3.05 -27.25
C ALA A 682 4.28 4.33 -26.40
N ILE A 683 3.10 4.93 -26.22
CA ILE A 683 2.88 6.18 -25.50
C ILE A 683 2.56 5.86 -24.03
N TRP A 684 3.38 6.37 -23.12
CA TRP A 684 3.24 6.20 -21.67
C TRP A 684 2.90 7.52 -20.98
N ILE A 685 1.89 7.52 -20.10
CA ILE A 685 1.31 8.76 -19.58
C ILE A 685 2.19 9.44 -18.53
N ASN A 686 2.93 8.69 -17.71
CA ASN A 686 3.90 9.23 -16.75
C ASN A 686 4.93 10.18 -17.40
N LEU A 687 5.67 9.73 -18.42
CA LEU A 687 6.68 10.54 -19.10
C LEU A 687 6.04 11.67 -19.93
N ASN A 688 4.87 11.42 -20.53
CA ASN A 688 4.12 12.45 -21.25
C ASN A 688 3.59 13.54 -20.32
N PHE A 689 3.23 13.21 -19.08
CA PHE A 689 2.85 14.17 -18.05
C PHE A 689 4.04 15.08 -17.71
N LEU A 690 5.22 14.51 -17.42
CA LEU A 690 6.44 15.29 -17.16
C LEU A 690 6.86 16.14 -18.36
N THR A 691 6.73 15.61 -19.58
CA THR A 691 7.01 16.37 -20.82
C THR A 691 6.04 17.53 -20.98
N THR A 692 4.76 17.31 -20.71
CA THR A 692 3.74 18.37 -20.77
C THR A 692 3.97 19.44 -19.70
N ARG A 693 4.36 19.05 -18.47
CA ARG A 693 4.80 19.96 -17.39
C ARG A 693 5.98 20.83 -17.85
N ALA A 694 7.02 20.22 -18.42
CA ALA A 694 8.19 20.95 -18.91
C ALA A 694 7.84 21.91 -20.06
N LEU A 695 7.02 21.48 -21.04
CA LEU A 695 6.58 22.33 -22.14
C LEU A 695 5.78 23.54 -21.66
N ARG A 696 4.93 23.37 -20.62
CA ARG A 696 4.23 24.50 -20.00
C ARG A 696 5.20 25.49 -19.38
N PHE A 697 6.16 24.98 -18.59
CA PHE A 697 7.19 25.82 -17.97
C PHE A 697 7.92 26.66 -19.03
N TYR A 698 8.48 26.02 -20.06
CA TYR A 698 9.19 26.73 -21.13
C TYR A 698 8.30 27.61 -22.01
N GLY A 699 7.00 27.31 -22.12
CA GLY A 699 6.01 28.17 -22.80
C GLY A 699 5.70 29.46 -22.03
N GLN A 700 5.94 29.45 -20.72
CA GLN A 700 5.76 30.61 -19.83
C GLN A 700 7.08 31.34 -19.55
N THR A 701 8.23 30.68 -19.69
CA THR A 701 9.56 31.29 -19.53
C THR A 701 9.93 32.16 -20.74
N ALA A 702 10.48 33.34 -20.51
CA ALA A 702 11.03 34.17 -21.58
C ALA A 702 12.23 33.49 -22.26
N GLY A 703 12.22 33.39 -23.59
CA GLY A 703 13.31 32.80 -24.35
C GLY A 703 12.95 32.58 -25.83
N PRO A 704 13.94 32.26 -26.68
CA PRO A 704 13.75 32.14 -28.13
C PRO A 704 12.85 30.97 -28.56
N HIS A 705 12.55 30.03 -27.65
CA HIS A 705 11.73 28.85 -27.93
C HIS A 705 10.37 28.88 -27.22
N ARG A 706 10.03 29.98 -26.55
CA ARG A 706 8.79 30.12 -25.76
C ARG A 706 7.53 29.79 -26.56
N GLU A 707 7.36 30.42 -27.72
CA GLU A 707 6.17 30.22 -28.57
C GLU A 707 6.06 28.77 -29.04
N ARG A 708 7.18 28.18 -29.44
CA ARG A 708 7.23 26.78 -29.86
C ARG A 708 6.88 25.82 -28.72
N ALA A 709 7.37 26.07 -27.52
CA ALA A 709 7.05 25.27 -26.34
C ALA A 709 5.55 25.35 -26.01
N GLN A 710 4.95 26.55 -26.06
CA GLN A 710 3.53 26.76 -25.84
C GLN A 710 2.64 26.06 -26.89
N GLU A 711 3.06 26.08 -28.17
CA GLU A 711 2.38 25.37 -29.24
C GLU A 711 2.40 23.85 -29.01
N LEU A 712 3.56 23.30 -28.68
CA LEU A 712 3.74 21.87 -28.41
C LEU A 712 2.99 21.43 -27.15
N TYR A 713 2.99 22.24 -26.09
CA TYR A 713 2.20 22.03 -24.88
C TYR A 713 0.71 21.83 -25.22
N THR A 714 0.15 22.78 -25.96
CA THR A 714 -1.28 22.79 -26.31
C THR A 714 -1.65 21.55 -27.13
N LYS A 715 -0.82 21.21 -28.13
CA LYS A 715 -1.03 20.03 -28.99
C LYS A 715 -0.90 18.72 -28.22
N LEU A 716 0.18 18.55 -27.45
CA LEU A 716 0.43 17.31 -26.71
C LEU A 716 -0.65 17.06 -25.68
N ARG A 717 -0.97 18.07 -24.86
CA ARG A 717 -2.04 17.99 -23.85
C ARG A 717 -3.38 17.58 -24.47
N GLY A 718 -3.79 18.26 -25.54
CA GLY A 718 -5.05 17.96 -26.24
C GLY A 718 -5.10 16.55 -26.80
N ASN A 719 -4.02 16.11 -27.46
CA ASN A 719 -3.93 14.76 -28.05
C ASN A 719 -4.01 13.66 -27.00
N LEU A 720 -3.30 13.81 -25.87
CA LEU A 720 -3.32 12.83 -24.78
C LEU A 720 -4.72 12.69 -24.18
N ILE A 721 -5.34 13.81 -23.78
CA ILE A 721 -6.68 13.81 -23.17
C ILE A 721 -7.71 13.19 -24.12
N ASN A 722 -7.72 13.63 -25.38
CA ASN A 722 -8.67 13.14 -26.37
C ASN A 722 -8.51 11.64 -26.62
N ASN A 723 -7.28 11.16 -26.77
CA ASN A 723 -7.05 9.74 -27.02
C ASN A 723 -7.47 8.88 -25.82
N ILE A 724 -7.02 9.23 -24.61
CA ILE A 724 -7.35 8.47 -23.40
C ILE A 724 -8.88 8.43 -23.19
N PHE A 725 -9.56 9.56 -23.34
CA PHE A 725 -11.02 9.63 -23.21
C PHE A 725 -11.74 8.79 -24.27
N GLN A 726 -11.31 8.85 -25.54
CA GLN A 726 -11.89 8.02 -26.60
C GLN A 726 -11.68 6.52 -26.37
N GLN A 727 -10.50 6.12 -25.89
CA GLN A 727 -10.25 4.72 -25.52
C GLN A 727 -11.13 4.30 -24.35
N TYR A 728 -11.28 5.15 -23.33
CA TYR A 728 -12.19 4.89 -22.21
C TYR A 728 -13.64 4.74 -22.67
N GLN A 729 -14.13 5.59 -23.59
CA GLN A 729 -15.48 5.45 -24.14
C GLN A 729 -15.67 4.12 -24.90
N ARG A 730 -14.65 3.71 -25.68
CA ARG A 730 -14.71 2.48 -26.49
C ARG A 730 -14.60 1.21 -25.65
N THR A 731 -13.67 1.16 -24.70
CA THR A 731 -13.30 -0.07 -23.99
C THR A 731 -13.82 -0.11 -22.56
N GLY A 732 -14.21 1.03 -22.00
CA GLY A 732 -14.56 1.18 -20.59
C GLY A 732 -13.38 1.29 -19.64
N PHE A 733 -12.14 1.37 -20.15
CA PHE A 733 -10.93 1.31 -19.34
C PHE A 733 -9.90 2.38 -19.70
N ILE A 734 -9.09 2.74 -18.70
CA ILE A 734 -7.82 3.43 -18.86
C ILE A 734 -6.72 2.36 -18.92
N TRP A 735 -5.75 2.56 -19.80
CA TRP A 735 -4.73 1.57 -20.15
C TRP A 735 -3.34 1.99 -19.69
N GLU A 736 -2.47 1.01 -19.52
CA GLU A 736 -1.07 1.19 -19.11
C GLU A 736 -0.29 2.07 -20.08
N GLN A 737 -0.47 1.78 -21.37
CA GLN A 737 0.17 2.48 -22.49
C GLN A 737 -0.77 2.51 -23.71
N TYR A 738 -0.41 3.32 -24.72
CA TYR A 738 -1.19 3.49 -25.93
C TYR A 738 -0.32 3.29 -27.18
N ASP A 739 -0.89 2.72 -28.23
CA ASP A 739 -0.21 2.54 -29.51
C ASP A 739 0.10 3.88 -30.18
N ASP A 740 1.34 4.07 -30.63
CA ASP A 740 1.83 5.32 -31.21
C ASP A 740 1.26 5.64 -32.60
N ARG A 741 0.71 4.63 -33.28
CA ARG A 741 0.19 4.77 -34.65
C ARG A 741 -1.33 4.93 -34.68
N THR A 742 -2.03 4.19 -33.82
CA THR A 742 -3.50 4.07 -33.80
C THR A 742 -4.13 4.72 -32.58
N GLY A 743 -3.36 4.99 -31.52
CA GLY A 743 -3.86 5.47 -30.24
C GLY A 743 -4.59 4.40 -29.40
N SER A 744 -4.68 3.16 -29.88
CA SER A 744 -5.38 2.08 -29.17
C SER A 744 -4.73 1.77 -27.83
N GLY A 745 -5.56 1.52 -26.80
CA GLY A 745 -5.05 1.06 -25.50
C GLY A 745 -4.28 -0.26 -25.61
N LYS A 746 -3.16 -0.38 -24.88
CA LYS A 746 -2.25 -1.53 -24.87
C LYS A 746 -1.80 -1.86 -23.45
N GLY A 747 -1.37 -3.11 -23.26
CA GLY A 747 -0.89 -3.60 -21.97
C GLY A 747 -2.02 -3.82 -20.98
N THR A 748 -1.73 -3.57 -19.71
CA THR A 748 -2.63 -3.86 -18.60
C THR A 748 -3.80 -2.87 -18.52
N HIS A 749 -4.97 -3.36 -18.09
CA HIS A 749 -6.15 -2.54 -17.73
C HIS A 749 -6.98 -3.17 -16.57
N PRO A 750 -7.81 -2.41 -15.83
CA PRO A 750 -7.70 -0.97 -15.66
C PRO A 750 -6.32 -0.61 -15.13
N PHE A 751 -5.72 0.41 -15.71
CA PHE A 751 -4.47 0.99 -15.26
C PHE A 751 -4.74 2.43 -14.85
N THR A 752 -5.20 2.61 -13.62
CA THR A 752 -5.38 3.93 -13.02
C THR A 752 -4.25 4.24 -12.05
N GLY A 753 -3.07 3.67 -12.28
CA GLY A 753 -1.80 4.18 -11.78
C GLY A 753 -1.43 5.50 -12.45
N TRP A 754 -0.25 5.62 -13.05
CA TRP A 754 0.14 6.89 -13.69
C TRP A 754 -0.80 7.38 -14.79
N SER A 755 -1.61 6.53 -15.43
CA SER A 755 -2.53 6.99 -16.49
C SER A 755 -3.68 7.82 -15.93
N ALA A 756 -3.93 7.76 -14.61
CA ALA A 756 -4.85 8.67 -13.93
C ALA A 756 -4.34 10.12 -13.90
N LEU A 757 -3.06 10.40 -14.21
CA LEU A 757 -2.53 11.76 -14.39
C LEU A 757 -3.24 12.53 -15.50
N VAL A 758 -4.04 11.88 -16.35
CA VAL A 758 -4.97 12.56 -17.27
C VAL A 758 -5.88 13.56 -16.54
N VAL A 759 -6.27 13.29 -15.28
CA VAL A 759 -7.06 14.22 -14.47
C VAL A 759 -6.28 15.52 -14.21
N LEU A 760 -4.99 15.41 -13.89
CA LEU A 760 -4.11 16.57 -13.72
C LEU A 760 -3.84 17.30 -15.04
N LEU A 761 -3.69 16.56 -16.15
CA LEU A 761 -3.62 17.16 -17.49
C LEU A 761 -4.88 17.97 -17.80
N MET A 762 -6.06 17.43 -17.53
CA MET A 762 -7.34 18.14 -17.72
C MET A 762 -7.42 19.37 -16.82
N GLY A 763 -7.05 19.25 -15.55
CA GLY A 763 -7.00 20.37 -14.60
C GLY A 763 -5.91 21.40 -14.87
N GLU A 764 -4.93 21.10 -15.72
CA GLU A 764 -3.70 21.89 -15.89
C GLU A 764 -3.00 22.12 -14.54
N LEU A 765 -2.84 21.03 -13.81
CA LEU A 765 -2.22 20.96 -12.49
C LEU A 765 -0.91 20.20 -12.67
N TYR A 766 0.22 20.91 -12.61
CA TYR A 766 1.55 20.32 -12.79
C TYR A 766 2.42 20.52 -11.57
#